data_AF-M5U4H4-F1
#
_entry.id   AF-M5U4H4-F1
#
_cell.length_a   1.000
_cell.length_b   1.000
_cell.length_c   1.000
_cell.angle_alpha   90.00
_cell.angle_beta   90.00
_cell.angle_gamma   90.00
#
_symmetry.space_group_name_H-M   'P 1'
#
loop_
_entity.id
_entity.type
_entity.pdbx_description
1 polymer ?
#
loop_
_entity_poly.entity_id
_entity_poly.type
_entity_poly.pdbx_seq_one_letter_code
_entity_poly.pdbx_strand_id
1 'polypeptide(L)'
;MLPPYRNRSLSRRPRLEVLENRRVMAAELPFGATMEDTAEFLLGTVTVTPIFLESDGSIDTETQDWTTEEIDSVLAKISEGVNWWSDALDELDTVHSLEFVIDDTYARDPVETGYEPIDRTSNNYNNYVGDFLDYAQIDASLQLDEGMFAFNNSQREKFGTDWAFSIFVADSSDDTDGFFPHEGTFRGAFAFPGGLYMVTPSTRPSSTIAHEMGHIFWAMDEYAGGGTYANSRGYYNSQNLNAWDNPTPGFEQEDSIMAGYDSLVASFVSKTSAESTLAQVGWQDSDGDGIFDVLDVPLNLTGAGSFNPLTSQFEFVGEASVGVLTNQNSSGHQSDITLNRVSRLEVSIDDGPWQTVAEPDAYTASFDLGISVPSDFATIDLRVVDAQTGLTSETLSATRTTPLLSDGSRFTGYAFLDADSSGTISEGESLLGDISLTLQSADGSPLPSGQLIAADQTQNTTLDTVDGITVTGDVTSLESNVEVREYAALDDLPLLHVFDPQLRFWTPQLADRVTIEAAFEEPTGFVEVDVVGLESDGVAYARLEAFDAQGNLVARATTNTANDDDGILGFGESQTLRLSDPTSSIVEIRVVGHANSKVGLSGIRTGISGTWNTDAFGSFSIDDLPAGQYRVTAVADQVTYGFETIQFDPASGEPVVLAATIIDSPRFNTDDPFDVSQDGAVTALDALQVINDLNLNGARSLSWSETNGSKIDVTNDGVVSALDALRVINYLNERDAESAPSGEPTAAASESALATNESSGAEVNVAGIDEVLSEPIKWVSQVDADNEDESEGLVFHEGVDSASSQ
;
A
#
# COMPACT_ATOMS: atom_id res chain seq x y z
N MET A 1 43.84 -53.39 -4.46
CA MET A 1 42.43 -53.00 -4.23
C MET A 1 42.44 -51.89 -3.20
N LEU A 2 41.63 -50.86 -3.44
CA LEU A 2 41.61 -49.48 -2.87
C LEU A 2 42.42 -48.44 -3.67
N PRO A 3 41.75 -47.43 -4.27
CA PRO A 3 42.35 -46.16 -4.68
C PRO A 3 42.20 -45.08 -3.57
N PRO A 4 42.91 -43.94 -3.68
CA PRO A 4 43.23 -43.06 -2.56
C PRO A 4 42.26 -41.89 -2.32
N TYR A 5 42.35 -41.38 -1.08
CA TYR A 5 41.71 -40.20 -0.50
C TYR A 5 41.63 -38.97 -1.43
N ARG A 6 40.42 -38.37 -1.53
CA ARG A 6 40.22 -36.96 -1.90
C ARG A 6 39.94 -36.16 -0.63
N ASN A 7 40.88 -35.29 -0.25
CA ASN A 7 40.64 -34.20 0.70
C ASN A 7 39.67 -33.21 0.05
N ARG A 8 38.42 -33.13 0.54
CA ARG A 8 37.60 -31.93 0.42
C ARG A 8 37.84 -31.09 1.67
N SER A 9 38.51 -29.97 1.48
CA SER A 9 38.61 -28.88 2.44
C SER A 9 37.20 -28.34 2.69
N LEU A 10 36.59 -28.68 3.83
CA LEU A 10 35.44 -27.96 4.36
C LEU A 10 35.94 -26.58 4.82
N SER A 11 35.80 -25.56 3.98
CA SER A 11 35.94 -24.18 4.45
C SER A 11 34.70 -23.86 5.28
N ARG A 12 34.82 -24.02 6.61
CA ARG A 12 33.89 -23.45 7.58
C ARG A 12 33.94 -21.93 7.39
N ARG A 13 32.92 -21.35 6.74
CA ARG A 13 32.69 -19.90 6.81
C ARG A 13 32.33 -19.59 8.26
N PRO A 14 32.96 -18.59 8.90
CA PRO A 14 32.55 -18.15 10.21
C PRO A 14 31.12 -17.61 10.12
N ARG A 15 30.25 -18.02 11.05
CA ARG A 15 28.98 -17.34 11.32
C ARG A 15 29.35 -15.90 11.70
N LEU A 16 29.15 -14.97 10.77
CA LEU A 16 29.07 -13.56 11.09
C LEU A 16 27.74 -13.42 11.82
N GLU A 17 27.79 -13.07 13.10
CA GLU A 17 26.67 -12.39 13.76
C GLU A 17 26.36 -11.18 12.90
N VAL A 18 25.21 -11.21 12.23
CA VAL A 18 24.63 -10.02 11.64
C VAL A 18 24.35 -9.10 12.83
N LEU A 19 25.08 -8.00 12.90
CA LEU A 19 24.76 -6.90 13.80
C LEU A 19 23.34 -6.48 13.47
N GLU A 20 22.41 -6.71 14.40
CA GLU A 20 21.04 -6.23 14.37
C GLU A 20 21.04 -4.79 13.86
N ASN A 21 20.45 -4.58 12.68
CA ASN A 21 19.95 -3.26 12.34
C ASN A 21 18.91 -2.97 13.41
N ARG A 22 19.29 -2.10 14.34
CA ARG A 22 18.43 -1.52 15.37
C ARG A 22 17.14 -1.00 14.72
N ARG A 23 16.11 -1.84 14.66
CA ARG A 23 14.71 -1.46 14.54
C ARG A 23 14.36 -0.75 15.84
N VAL A 24 14.67 0.55 15.89
CA VAL A 24 14.28 1.45 16.99
C VAL A 24 13.15 2.32 16.46
N MET A 25 12.05 1.66 16.11
CA MET A 25 10.68 2.15 16.01
C MET A 25 9.82 0.94 16.42
N ALA A 26 8.63 1.15 16.97
CA ALA A 26 7.73 0.05 17.38
C ALA A 26 7.68 -1.04 16.29
N ALA A 27 7.65 -2.31 16.69
CA ALA A 27 7.51 -3.41 15.74
C ALA A 27 6.37 -3.10 14.79
N GLU A 28 6.66 -2.91 13.50
CA GLU A 28 5.64 -2.71 12.50
C GLU A 28 4.94 -4.05 12.32
N LEU A 29 3.63 -4.09 12.55
CA LEU A 29 2.84 -5.30 12.31
C LEU A 29 3.02 -5.77 10.86
N PRO A 30 2.93 -7.08 10.57
CA PRO A 30 2.78 -7.56 9.21
C PRO A 30 1.76 -6.74 8.42
N PHE A 31 2.05 -6.42 7.17
CA PHE A 31 1.15 -5.59 6.37
C PHE A 31 -0.23 -6.23 6.31
N GLY A 32 -1.28 -5.46 6.64
CA GLY A 32 -2.67 -5.92 6.67
C GLY A 32 -3.06 -6.73 7.92
N ALA A 33 -2.14 -7.01 8.84
CA ALA A 33 -2.47 -7.66 10.11
C ALA A 33 -3.07 -6.65 11.10
N THR A 34 -4.10 -7.11 11.81
CA THR A 34 -4.69 -6.38 12.94
C THR A 34 -4.10 -6.85 14.27
N MET A 35 -4.49 -6.22 15.37
CA MET A 35 -4.08 -6.64 16.71
C MET A 35 -4.53 -8.08 17.07
N GLU A 36 -5.58 -8.59 16.43
CA GLU A 36 -6.11 -9.95 16.68
C GLU A 36 -5.43 -11.00 15.78
N ASP A 37 -4.77 -10.60 14.68
CA ASP A 37 -4.08 -11.51 13.75
C ASP A 37 -2.69 -11.89 14.29
N THR A 38 -2.65 -12.74 15.31
CA THR A 38 -1.40 -13.10 16.03
C THR A 38 -0.72 -14.38 15.51
N ALA A 39 -1.40 -15.19 14.69
CA ALA A 39 -0.80 -16.29 13.92
C ALA A 39 -1.70 -16.71 12.74
N GLU A 40 -1.38 -16.24 11.53
CA GLU A 40 -2.15 -16.58 10.32
C GLU A 40 -1.47 -17.63 9.43
N PHE A 41 -0.14 -17.60 9.33
CA PHE A 41 0.68 -18.61 8.67
C PHE A 41 2.07 -18.70 9.32
N LEU A 42 2.70 -19.87 9.22
CA LEU A 42 3.87 -20.23 10.03
C LEU A 42 5.19 -19.87 9.34
N LEU A 43 5.44 -18.57 9.13
CA LEU A 43 6.67 -18.03 8.52
C LEU A 43 7.12 -16.78 9.27
N GLY A 44 8.37 -16.35 9.08
CA GLY A 44 8.91 -15.15 9.71
C GLY A 44 9.35 -15.41 11.15
N THR A 45 8.98 -14.53 12.07
CA THR A 45 9.41 -14.56 13.46
C THR A 45 8.22 -14.70 14.40
N VAL A 46 8.34 -15.57 15.39
CA VAL A 46 7.24 -15.89 16.33
C VAL A 46 7.73 -15.73 17.77
N THR A 47 7.04 -14.90 18.55
CA THR A 47 7.22 -14.90 20.01
C THR A 47 6.40 -16.03 20.64
N VAL A 48 7.05 -16.82 21.50
CA VAL A 48 6.41 -17.88 22.28
C VAL A 48 6.52 -17.52 23.74
N THR A 49 5.40 -17.48 24.45
CA THR A 49 5.37 -17.13 25.88
C THR A 49 4.91 -18.31 26.73
N PRO A 50 5.84 -19.11 27.29
CA PRO A 50 5.49 -20.15 28.25
C PRO A 50 5.09 -19.54 29.60
N ILE A 51 3.90 -19.91 30.07
CA ILE A 51 3.28 -19.45 31.32
C ILE A 51 3.12 -20.68 32.21
N PHE A 52 3.90 -20.76 33.28
CA PHE A 52 3.87 -21.88 34.21
C PHE A 52 2.92 -21.52 35.35
N LEU A 53 1.97 -22.39 35.63
CA LEU A 53 0.96 -22.15 36.66
C LEU A 53 1.38 -22.84 37.96
N GLU A 54 1.29 -22.12 39.07
CA GLU A 54 1.60 -22.62 40.41
C GLU A 54 0.40 -22.45 41.33
N SER A 55 0.03 -23.51 42.06
CA SER A 55 -1.14 -23.47 42.93
C SER A 55 -0.79 -22.83 44.28
N ASP A 56 -1.50 -21.78 44.69
CA ASP A 56 -1.26 -21.14 46.00
C ASP A 56 -1.99 -21.82 47.18
N GLY A 57 -2.70 -22.92 46.91
CA GLY A 57 -3.49 -23.66 47.89
C GLY A 57 -4.77 -22.97 48.37
N SER A 58 -5.18 -21.84 47.75
CA SER A 58 -6.33 -21.05 48.21
C SER A 58 -7.69 -21.62 47.80
N ILE A 59 -7.77 -22.33 46.66
CA ILE A 59 -9.00 -23.01 46.19
C ILE A 59 -8.80 -24.52 46.17
N ASP A 60 -7.82 -25.00 45.39
CA ASP A 60 -7.45 -26.41 45.38
C ASP A 60 -6.29 -26.66 46.35
N THR A 61 -6.04 -27.93 46.67
CA THR A 61 -4.85 -28.26 47.45
C THR A 61 -3.66 -28.24 46.51
N GLU A 62 -2.58 -27.57 46.89
CA GLU A 62 -1.27 -27.64 46.24
C GLU A 62 -0.81 -29.11 46.22
N THR A 63 -0.83 -29.74 45.05
CA THR A 63 -0.40 -31.14 44.86
C THR A 63 0.81 -31.28 43.96
N GLN A 64 1.08 -30.26 43.13
CA GLN A 64 2.29 -30.12 42.33
C GLN A 64 3.07 -28.90 42.84
N ASP A 65 4.38 -28.88 42.60
CA ASP A 65 5.28 -27.80 43.03
C ASP A 65 6.43 -27.70 42.01
N TRP A 66 6.62 -26.53 41.40
CA TRP A 66 7.71 -26.37 40.42
C TRP A 66 9.10 -26.37 41.07
N THR A 67 9.98 -27.25 40.58
CA THR A 67 11.43 -27.13 40.79
C THR A 67 12.13 -26.44 39.62
N THR A 68 13.31 -25.87 39.87
CA THR A 68 14.14 -25.27 38.81
C THR A 68 14.51 -26.28 37.73
N GLU A 69 14.81 -27.53 38.12
CA GLU A 69 15.14 -28.60 37.18
C GLU A 69 13.94 -28.99 36.28
N GLU A 70 12.73 -28.97 36.82
CA GLU A 70 11.51 -29.21 36.04
C GLU A 70 11.25 -28.07 35.06
N ILE A 71 11.36 -26.82 35.52
CA ILE A 71 11.23 -25.63 34.67
C ILE A 71 12.20 -25.70 33.49
N ASP A 72 13.49 -25.92 33.75
CA ASP A 72 14.51 -26.00 32.69
C ASP A 72 14.24 -27.19 31.74
N SER A 73 13.76 -28.32 32.27
CA SER A 73 13.39 -29.49 31.45
C SER A 73 12.20 -29.19 30.53
N VAL A 74 11.15 -28.53 31.02
CA VAL A 74 9.98 -28.19 30.22
C VAL A 74 10.31 -27.10 29.19
N LEU A 75 11.06 -26.07 29.56
CA LEU A 75 11.53 -25.06 28.60
C LEU A 75 12.37 -25.68 27.48
N ALA A 76 13.21 -26.68 27.79
CA ALA A 76 13.95 -27.41 26.76
C ALA A 76 13.02 -28.19 25.81
N LYS A 77 11.95 -28.81 26.32
CA LYS A 77 10.95 -29.49 25.47
C LYS A 77 10.16 -28.51 24.61
N ILE A 78 9.79 -27.35 25.15
CA ILE A 78 9.11 -26.29 24.40
C ILE A 78 10.01 -25.84 23.26
N SER A 79 11.28 -25.53 23.57
CA SER A 79 12.27 -25.13 22.57
C SER A 79 12.46 -26.20 21.49
N GLU A 80 12.59 -27.48 21.85
CA GLU A 80 12.69 -28.57 20.87
C GLU A 80 11.41 -28.73 20.03
N GLY A 81 10.24 -28.57 20.64
CA GLY A 81 8.95 -28.73 19.99
C GLY A 81 8.66 -27.62 18.98
N VAL A 82 8.86 -26.35 19.33
CA VAL A 82 8.62 -25.24 18.40
C VAL A 82 9.66 -25.22 17.28
N ASN A 83 10.94 -25.45 17.59
CA ASN A 83 12.01 -25.50 16.58
C ASN A 83 11.92 -26.74 15.68
N TRP A 84 11.06 -27.73 15.97
CA TRP A 84 10.78 -28.79 15.02
C TRP A 84 10.23 -28.24 13.71
N TRP A 85 9.43 -27.18 13.75
CA TRP A 85 8.91 -26.53 12.54
C TRP A 85 9.99 -25.77 11.78
N SER A 86 10.89 -25.05 12.47
CA SER A 86 12.06 -24.45 11.80
C SER A 86 12.93 -25.51 11.13
N ASP A 87 13.21 -26.61 11.82
CA ASP A 87 13.97 -27.73 11.25
C ASP A 87 13.25 -28.37 10.04
N ALA A 88 11.91 -28.46 10.08
CA ALA A 88 11.13 -29.00 8.98
C ALA A 88 11.12 -28.07 7.76
N LEU A 89 11.07 -26.75 7.98
CA LEU A 89 11.20 -25.74 6.94
C LEU A 89 12.57 -25.80 6.25
N ASP A 90 13.64 -25.96 7.04
CA ASP A 90 15.03 -26.07 6.55
C ASP A 90 15.27 -27.29 5.63
N GLU A 91 14.41 -28.32 5.71
CA GLU A 91 14.47 -29.49 4.82
C GLU A 91 13.75 -29.26 3.48
N LEU A 92 13.01 -28.16 3.33
CA LEU A 92 12.37 -27.73 2.10
C LEU A 92 13.30 -26.83 1.27
N ASP A 93 13.15 -26.87 -0.06
CA ASP A 93 13.90 -26.00 -0.98
C ASP A 93 13.19 -24.65 -1.11
N THR A 94 13.25 -23.84 -0.06
CA THR A 94 12.54 -22.56 0.03
C THR A 94 13.46 -21.40 0.43
N VAL A 95 13.09 -20.18 0.05
CA VAL A 95 13.74 -18.93 0.44
C VAL A 95 13.32 -18.44 1.84
N HIS A 96 12.29 -19.05 2.41
CA HIS A 96 11.65 -18.59 3.64
C HIS A 96 12.41 -19.00 4.90
N SER A 97 12.15 -18.27 5.98
CA SER A 97 12.74 -18.53 7.30
C SER A 97 11.66 -18.56 8.38
N LEU A 98 11.92 -19.32 9.44
CA LEU A 98 11.08 -19.38 10.63
C LEU A 98 11.96 -19.36 11.89
N GLU A 99 11.81 -18.32 12.70
CA GLU A 99 12.58 -18.13 13.93
C GLU A 99 11.68 -17.91 15.14
N PHE A 100 12.10 -18.44 16.30
CA PHE A 100 11.34 -18.33 17.55
C PHE A 100 12.08 -17.52 18.60
N VAL A 101 11.37 -16.59 19.24
CA VAL A 101 11.81 -15.87 20.44
C VAL A 101 11.00 -16.40 21.63
N ILE A 102 11.67 -17.05 22.58
CA ILE A 102 10.99 -17.58 23.77
C ILE A 102 11.11 -16.57 24.92
N ASP A 103 9.98 -16.01 25.35
CA ASP A 103 9.90 -15.22 26.59
C ASP A 103 9.68 -16.15 27.78
N ASP A 104 10.77 -16.51 28.46
CA ASP A 104 10.73 -17.40 29.62
C ASP A 104 10.38 -16.70 30.95
N THR A 105 9.99 -15.42 30.91
CA THR A 105 9.68 -14.63 32.12
C THR A 105 8.66 -15.32 33.03
N TYR A 106 7.51 -15.72 32.48
CA TYR A 106 6.40 -16.35 33.22
C TYR A 106 6.59 -17.85 33.49
N ALA A 107 7.66 -18.44 32.95
CA ALA A 107 8.07 -19.80 33.29
C ALA A 107 9.07 -19.81 34.45
N ARG A 108 9.98 -18.83 34.47
CA ARG A 108 11.01 -18.72 35.53
C ARG A 108 10.49 -18.08 36.81
N ASP A 109 9.40 -17.34 36.70
CA ASP A 109 8.60 -16.84 37.81
C ASP A 109 7.17 -17.36 37.62
N PRO A 110 6.88 -18.62 38.01
CA PRO A 110 5.56 -19.22 37.82
C PRO A 110 4.43 -18.36 38.39
N VAL A 111 3.34 -18.29 37.64
CA VAL A 111 2.19 -17.44 37.94
C VAL A 111 1.30 -18.15 38.97
N GLU A 112 1.16 -17.52 40.14
CA GLU A 112 0.28 -18.01 41.21
C GLU A 112 -1.19 -18.00 40.76
N THR A 113 -1.89 -19.11 40.97
CA THR A 113 -3.33 -19.26 40.76
C THR A 113 -3.94 -20.04 41.92
N GLY A 114 -5.23 -19.83 42.20
CA GLY A 114 -5.93 -20.58 43.24
C GLY A 114 -6.13 -22.06 42.91
N TYR A 115 -5.97 -22.44 41.64
CA TYR A 115 -6.28 -23.76 41.10
C TYR A 115 -5.04 -24.63 41.02
N GLU A 116 -5.24 -25.95 41.09
CA GLU A 116 -4.23 -26.96 40.73
C GLU A 116 -4.67 -27.52 39.36
N PRO A 117 -4.15 -26.98 38.23
CA PRO A 117 -4.76 -27.21 36.92
C PRO A 117 -4.85 -28.69 36.53
N ILE A 118 -3.85 -29.50 36.87
CA ILE A 118 -3.82 -30.93 36.52
C ILE A 118 -4.87 -31.76 37.28
N ASP A 119 -5.28 -31.33 38.46
CA ASP A 119 -6.31 -31.99 39.27
C ASP A 119 -7.74 -31.66 38.79
N ARG A 120 -7.87 -30.73 37.83
CA ARG A 120 -9.15 -30.32 37.25
C ARG A 120 -9.31 -30.79 35.82
N THR A 121 -10.57 -30.98 35.41
CA THR A 121 -10.85 -31.32 34.01
C THR A 121 -10.38 -30.20 33.09
N SER A 122 -9.94 -30.55 31.88
CA SER A 122 -9.43 -29.60 30.90
C SER A 122 -10.39 -28.44 30.61
N ASN A 123 -11.70 -28.60 30.87
CA ASN A 123 -12.74 -27.58 30.69
C ASN A 123 -12.62 -26.39 31.64
N ASN A 124 -11.77 -26.46 32.67
CA ASN A 124 -11.56 -25.40 33.64
C ASN A 124 -10.51 -24.35 33.23
N TYR A 125 -10.00 -24.42 31.99
CA TYR A 125 -8.92 -23.56 31.51
C TYR A 125 -9.19 -22.05 31.66
N ASN A 126 -10.42 -21.61 31.39
CA ASN A 126 -10.82 -20.21 31.52
C ASN A 126 -10.48 -19.60 32.90
N ASN A 127 -10.44 -20.41 33.95
CA ASN A 127 -10.20 -19.92 35.30
C ASN A 127 -8.76 -19.42 35.48
N TYR A 128 -7.77 -20.29 35.22
CA TYR A 128 -6.36 -19.94 35.42
C TYR A 128 -5.79 -19.08 34.27
N VAL A 129 -6.37 -19.15 33.07
CA VAL A 129 -6.06 -18.19 31.99
C VAL A 129 -6.57 -16.80 32.38
N GLY A 130 -7.76 -16.71 32.98
CA GLY A 130 -8.29 -15.46 33.53
C GLY A 130 -7.42 -14.88 34.65
N ASP A 131 -6.99 -15.72 35.61
CA ASP A 131 -6.07 -15.31 36.68
C ASP A 131 -4.74 -14.77 36.10
N PHE A 132 -4.24 -15.38 35.02
CA PHE A 132 -3.06 -14.89 34.32
C PHE A 132 -3.28 -13.52 33.66
N LEU A 133 -4.41 -13.30 32.98
CA LEU A 133 -4.70 -12.00 32.36
C LEU A 133 -4.82 -10.88 33.42
N ASP A 134 -5.40 -11.19 34.57
CA ASP A 134 -5.43 -10.30 35.73
C ASP A 134 -4.02 -10.01 36.25
N TYR A 135 -3.16 -11.04 36.36
CA TYR A 135 -1.76 -10.89 36.74
C TYR A 135 -0.96 -10.03 35.75
N ALA A 136 -1.18 -10.25 34.45
CA ALA A 136 -0.57 -9.51 33.35
C ALA A 136 -1.16 -8.10 33.17
N GLN A 137 -2.18 -7.72 33.94
CA GLN A 137 -2.85 -6.42 33.93
C GLN A 137 -3.48 -6.08 32.57
N ILE A 138 -4.03 -7.09 31.89
CA ILE A 138 -4.84 -6.90 30.70
C ILE A 138 -6.20 -6.31 31.11
N ASP A 139 -6.81 -5.51 30.23
CA ASP A 139 -8.11 -4.88 30.53
C ASP A 139 -9.18 -5.93 30.85
N ALA A 140 -9.66 -5.89 32.09
CA ALA A 140 -10.68 -6.80 32.61
C ALA A 140 -12.06 -6.61 31.95
N SER A 141 -12.24 -5.60 31.08
CA SER A 141 -13.44 -5.45 30.26
C SER A 141 -13.48 -6.39 29.05
N LEU A 142 -12.32 -6.87 28.61
CA LEU A 142 -12.18 -7.78 27.47
C LEU A 142 -12.68 -9.18 27.81
N GLN A 143 -13.21 -9.87 26.80
CA GLN A 143 -13.43 -11.31 26.89
C GLN A 143 -12.09 -12.05 26.93
N LEU A 144 -12.12 -13.32 27.38
CA LEU A 144 -10.89 -14.10 27.57
C LEU A 144 -10.02 -14.15 26.29
N ASP A 145 -10.65 -14.41 25.14
CA ASP A 145 -9.94 -14.54 23.86
C ASP A 145 -9.39 -13.19 23.38
N GLU A 146 -10.19 -12.12 23.47
CA GLU A 146 -9.78 -10.74 23.19
C GLU A 146 -8.60 -10.32 24.08
N GLY A 147 -8.64 -10.66 25.37
CA GLY A 147 -7.58 -10.40 26.32
C GLY A 147 -6.29 -11.16 26.01
N MET A 148 -6.40 -12.41 25.56
CA MET A 148 -5.25 -13.20 25.12
C MET A 148 -4.64 -12.67 23.82
N PHE A 149 -5.46 -12.24 22.84
CA PHE A 149 -4.97 -11.54 21.66
C PHE A 149 -4.25 -10.25 22.01
N ALA A 150 -4.83 -9.43 22.91
CA ALA A 150 -4.19 -8.21 23.39
C ALA A 150 -2.84 -8.51 24.07
N PHE A 151 -2.77 -9.54 24.91
CA PHE A 151 -1.51 -9.98 25.53
C PHE A 151 -0.49 -10.43 24.48
N ASN A 152 -0.86 -11.34 23.57
CA ASN A 152 0.06 -11.85 22.55
C ASN A 152 0.52 -10.73 21.59
N ASN A 153 -0.37 -9.81 21.20
CA ASN A 153 -0.03 -8.62 20.43
C ASN A 153 1.05 -7.80 21.17
N SER A 154 0.88 -7.57 22.47
CA SER A 154 1.89 -6.86 23.28
C SER A 154 3.24 -7.59 23.33
N GLN A 155 3.25 -8.94 23.23
CA GLN A 155 4.49 -9.72 23.18
C GLN A 155 5.18 -9.57 21.83
N ARG A 156 4.47 -9.68 20.70
CA ARG A 156 5.12 -9.44 19.40
C ARG A 156 5.65 -8.02 19.27
N GLU A 157 4.94 -7.02 19.80
CA GLU A 157 5.41 -5.63 19.84
C GLU A 157 6.68 -5.47 20.70
N LYS A 158 6.70 -6.09 21.89
CA LYS A 158 7.84 -6.08 22.82
C LYS A 158 9.10 -6.69 22.21
N PHE A 159 8.95 -7.75 21.42
CA PHE A 159 10.08 -8.51 20.88
C PHE A 159 10.39 -8.22 19.40
N GLY A 160 9.56 -7.44 18.70
CA GLY A 160 9.79 -7.13 17.30
C GLY A 160 9.50 -8.29 16.35
N THR A 161 8.55 -9.17 16.70
CA THR A 161 8.21 -10.35 15.90
C THR A 161 6.94 -10.17 15.08
N ASP A 162 6.75 -11.00 14.06
CA ASP A 162 5.56 -10.97 13.18
C ASP A 162 4.33 -11.54 13.91
N TRP A 163 4.56 -12.63 14.64
CA TRP A 163 3.54 -13.44 15.30
C TRP A 163 3.81 -13.58 16.80
N ALA A 164 2.80 -13.97 17.56
CA ALA A 164 2.95 -14.36 18.95
C ALA A 164 1.85 -15.33 19.40
N PHE A 165 2.20 -16.27 20.28
CA PHE A 165 1.22 -17.07 21.01
C PHE A 165 1.73 -17.49 22.39
N SER A 166 0.81 -17.96 23.24
CA SER A 166 1.10 -18.36 24.62
C SER A 166 1.00 -19.87 24.85
N ILE A 167 1.76 -20.39 25.80
CA ILE A 167 1.71 -21.80 26.23
C ILE A 167 1.46 -21.86 27.72
N PHE A 168 0.27 -22.28 28.13
CA PHE A 168 -0.03 -22.54 29.54
C PHE A 168 0.43 -23.94 29.91
N VAL A 169 1.29 -24.02 30.92
CA VAL A 169 1.86 -25.27 31.41
C VAL A 169 1.26 -25.60 32.78
N ALA A 170 0.51 -26.69 32.84
CA ALA A 170 0.06 -27.29 34.09
C ALA A 170 1.16 -28.21 34.61
N ASP A 171 1.62 -28.05 35.85
CA ASP A 171 2.52 -29.05 36.40
C ASP A 171 1.80 -30.39 36.55
N SER A 172 2.52 -31.47 36.29
CA SER A 172 2.05 -32.86 36.28
C SER A 172 3.20 -33.81 36.66
N SER A 173 4.28 -33.26 37.23
CA SER A 173 5.51 -33.94 37.59
C SER A 173 5.26 -35.09 38.58
N ASP A 174 4.36 -34.87 39.53
CA ASP A 174 3.94 -35.82 40.56
C ASP A 174 2.54 -36.43 40.29
N ASP A 175 1.91 -36.10 39.16
CA ASP A 175 0.67 -36.73 38.73
C ASP A 175 0.89 -38.19 38.29
N THR A 176 -0.12 -39.04 38.53
CA THR A 176 0.02 -40.50 38.36
C THR A 176 0.08 -40.93 36.90
N ASP A 177 -0.61 -40.25 35.98
CA ASP A 177 -0.62 -40.59 34.56
C ASP A 177 -0.17 -39.48 33.62
N GLY A 178 0.02 -38.25 34.13
CA GLY A 178 0.45 -37.07 33.39
C GLY A 178 -0.65 -36.50 32.49
N PHE A 179 -1.93 -36.72 32.83
CA PHE A 179 -3.08 -36.30 32.05
C PHE A 179 -4.13 -35.61 32.91
N PHE A 180 -4.91 -34.74 32.29
CA PHE A 180 -6.11 -34.20 32.92
C PHE A 180 -7.15 -35.33 33.19
N PRO A 181 -8.03 -35.14 34.20
CA PRO A 181 -9.08 -36.08 34.54
C PRO A 181 -10.00 -36.41 33.35
N HIS A 182 -10.39 -37.69 33.26
CA HIS A 182 -11.12 -38.26 32.13
C HIS A 182 -12.51 -37.69 31.85
N GLU A 183 -13.08 -36.93 32.78
CA GLU A 183 -14.37 -36.26 32.63
C GLU A 183 -14.28 -34.99 31.77
N GLY A 184 -13.07 -34.51 31.49
CA GLY A 184 -12.83 -33.38 30.61
C GLY A 184 -12.97 -33.70 29.13
N THR A 185 -13.08 -32.65 28.32
CA THR A 185 -13.10 -32.74 26.85
C THR A 185 -11.78 -33.30 26.32
N PHE A 186 -10.66 -32.90 26.92
CA PHE A 186 -9.31 -33.28 26.51
C PHE A 186 -8.60 -33.98 27.66
N ARG A 187 -7.90 -35.07 27.35
CA ARG A 187 -7.04 -35.79 28.30
C ARG A 187 -5.65 -35.18 28.38
N GLY A 188 -5.08 -34.80 27.24
CA GLY A 188 -3.70 -34.33 27.11
C GLY A 188 -3.64 -32.82 26.87
N ALA A 189 -2.66 -32.41 26.06
CA ALA A 189 -2.61 -31.04 25.58
C ALA A 189 -3.75 -30.74 24.61
N PHE A 190 -4.04 -29.45 24.44
CA PHE A 190 -5.01 -28.93 23.48
C PHE A 190 -4.67 -27.47 23.15
N ALA A 191 -5.10 -27.00 21.98
CA ALA A 191 -4.82 -25.66 21.49
C ALA A 191 -6.08 -24.92 21.01
N PHE A 192 -6.05 -23.60 21.14
CA PHE A 192 -6.98 -22.68 20.50
C PHE A 192 -6.26 -22.04 19.30
N PRO A 193 -6.79 -22.19 18.08
CA PRO A 193 -6.11 -21.80 16.85
C PRO A 193 -6.08 -20.28 16.66
N GLY A 194 -5.32 -19.81 15.67
CA GLY A 194 -5.26 -18.39 15.27
C GLY A 194 -4.35 -17.54 16.14
N GLY A 195 -3.38 -18.15 16.81
CA GLY A 195 -2.39 -17.41 17.61
C GLY A 195 -2.80 -17.17 19.06
N LEU A 196 -3.91 -17.75 19.54
CA LEU A 196 -4.36 -17.66 20.93
C LEU A 196 -3.37 -18.32 21.90
N TYR A 197 -3.58 -19.59 22.23
CA TYR A 197 -2.74 -20.30 23.17
C TYR A 197 -3.00 -21.80 23.13
N MET A 198 -2.05 -22.54 23.68
CA MET A 198 -2.23 -23.95 24.00
C MET A 198 -2.05 -24.21 25.49
N VAL A 199 -2.64 -25.31 25.95
CA VAL A 199 -2.51 -25.82 27.32
C VAL A 199 -1.86 -27.19 27.27
N THR A 200 -0.83 -27.43 28.08
CA THR A 200 -0.12 -28.71 28.10
C THR A 200 0.32 -29.12 29.51
N PRO A 201 0.13 -30.39 29.92
CA PRO A 201 0.79 -30.92 31.10
C PRO A 201 2.33 -30.94 30.94
N SER A 202 3.07 -30.65 32.01
CA SER A 202 4.54 -30.55 32.03
C SER A 202 5.27 -31.84 31.59
N THR A 203 4.65 -33.00 31.80
CA THR A 203 5.24 -34.32 31.50
C THR A 203 5.12 -34.73 30.03
N ARG A 204 4.35 -34.01 29.21
CA ARG A 204 4.19 -34.29 27.77
C ARG A 204 5.54 -34.21 27.02
N PRO A 205 5.73 -34.97 25.93
CA PRO A 205 6.94 -34.91 25.11
C PRO A 205 6.95 -33.68 24.19
N SER A 206 8.14 -33.29 23.70
CA SER A 206 8.33 -32.19 22.75
C SER A 206 7.52 -32.34 21.46
N SER A 207 7.23 -33.58 21.04
CA SER A 207 6.38 -33.84 19.88
C SER A 207 4.92 -33.44 20.08
N THR A 208 4.43 -33.38 21.33
CA THR A 208 3.12 -32.79 21.63
C THR A 208 3.14 -31.29 21.42
N ILE A 209 4.20 -30.59 21.84
CA ILE A 209 4.33 -29.14 21.59
C ILE A 209 4.34 -28.84 20.08
N ALA A 210 5.08 -29.62 19.29
CA ALA A 210 5.10 -29.48 17.83
C ALA A 210 3.70 -29.68 17.21
N HIS A 211 2.96 -30.70 17.66
CA HIS A 211 1.60 -30.99 17.23
C HIS A 211 0.62 -29.85 17.56
N GLU A 212 0.55 -29.43 18.81
CA GLU A 212 -0.36 -28.37 19.25
C GLU A 212 -0.04 -27.03 18.59
N MET A 213 1.24 -26.74 18.31
CA MET A 213 1.63 -25.55 17.56
C MET A 213 1.11 -25.57 16.11
N GLY A 214 0.94 -26.75 15.51
CA GLY A 214 0.25 -26.88 14.22
C GLY A 214 -1.16 -26.27 14.27
N HIS A 215 -1.90 -26.52 15.35
CA HIS A 215 -3.23 -25.91 15.54
C HIS A 215 -3.18 -24.40 15.74
N ILE A 216 -2.16 -23.87 16.42
CA ILE A 216 -1.98 -22.41 16.56
C ILE A 216 -1.99 -21.74 15.18
N PHE A 217 -1.40 -22.39 14.19
CA PHE A 217 -1.39 -21.99 12.78
C PHE A 217 -2.39 -22.80 11.93
N TRP A 218 -3.58 -23.04 12.48
CA TRP A 218 -4.78 -23.55 11.80
C TRP A 218 -4.79 -25.01 11.37
N ALA A 219 -3.68 -25.75 11.48
CA ALA A 219 -3.64 -27.16 11.09
C ALA A 219 -4.69 -27.97 11.87
N MET A 220 -5.27 -28.98 11.22
CA MET A 220 -6.29 -29.84 11.79
C MET A 220 -5.73 -31.20 12.15
N ASP A 221 -6.33 -31.81 13.17
CA ASP A 221 -6.07 -33.21 13.50
C ASP A 221 -6.41 -34.14 12.34
N GLU A 222 -5.59 -35.16 12.15
CA GLU A 222 -5.76 -36.16 11.08
C GLU A 222 -6.16 -37.54 11.61
N TYR A 223 -6.22 -37.72 12.94
CA TYR A 223 -6.58 -39.00 13.58
C TYR A 223 -8.08 -39.15 13.87
N ALA A 224 -8.49 -40.38 14.18
CA ALA A 224 -9.89 -40.70 14.48
C ALA A 224 -10.43 -39.94 15.70
N GLY A 225 -11.44 -39.10 15.48
CA GLY A 225 -12.05 -38.25 16.52
C GLY A 225 -11.60 -36.79 16.46
N GLY A 226 -10.60 -36.46 15.63
CA GLY A 226 -10.19 -35.10 15.30
C GLY A 226 -10.87 -34.56 14.04
N GLY A 227 -10.13 -33.82 13.22
CA GLY A 227 -10.59 -33.31 11.93
C GLY A 227 -10.96 -34.42 10.95
N THR A 228 -11.87 -34.10 10.04
CA THR A 228 -12.36 -35.01 9.00
C THR A 228 -11.86 -34.58 7.63
N TYR A 229 -11.88 -35.51 6.68
CA TYR A 229 -11.57 -35.26 5.28
C TYR A 229 -12.36 -34.09 4.68
N ALA A 230 -13.59 -33.84 5.15
CA ALA A 230 -14.44 -32.77 4.63
C ALA A 230 -14.16 -31.40 5.27
N ASN A 231 -13.33 -31.32 6.31
CA ASN A 231 -12.96 -30.05 6.91
C ASN A 231 -11.84 -29.36 6.13
N SER A 232 -11.79 -28.03 6.24
CA SER A 232 -10.79 -27.17 5.61
C SER A 232 -10.47 -25.98 6.51
N ARG A 233 -9.20 -25.54 6.55
CA ARG A 233 -8.67 -24.42 7.36
C ARG A 233 -7.37 -23.88 6.77
N GLY A 234 -6.85 -22.82 7.36
CA GLY A 234 -5.59 -22.19 6.97
C GLY A 234 -5.81 -21.12 5.92
N TYR A 235 -4.75 -20.36 5.62
CA TYR A 235 -4.82 -19.18 4.74
C TYR A 235 -5.48 -19.46 3.38
N TYR A 236 -5.24 -20.64 2.80
CA TYR A 236 -5.80 -21.07 1.50
C TYR A 236 -7.13 -21.84 1.63
N ASN A 237 -7.69 -21.97 2.84
CA ASN A 237 -8.79 -22.87 3.14
C ASN A 237 -8.51 -24.33 2.68
N SER A 238 -7.30 -24.81 2.96
CA SER A 238 -6.82 -26.12 2.52
C SER A 238 -7.62 -27.25 3.18
N GLN A 239 -8.09 -28.19 2.36
CA GLN A 239 -8.82 -29.37 2.82
C GLN A 239 -7.91 -30.34 3.59
N ASN A 240 -8.44 -31.01 4.61
CA ASN A 240 -7.71 -32.00 5.41
C ASN A 240 -7.56 -33.36 4.70
N LEU A 241 -6.80 -33.39 3.61
CA LEU A 241 -6.69 -34.58 2.76
C LEU A 241 -6.03 -35.77 3.47
N ASN A 242 -5.14 -35.56 4.44
CA ASN A 242 -4.51 -36.67 5.17
C ASN A 242 -5.38 -37.23 6.32
N ALA A 243 -6.63 -36.78 6.50
CA ALA A 243 -7.52 -37.26 7.56
C ALA A 243 -7.82 -38.77 7.49
N TRP A 244 -8.03 -39.38 8.66
CA TRP A 244 -8.22 -40.84 8.84
C TRP A 244 -9.43 -41.41 8.08
N ASP A 245 -10.43 -40.57 7.81
CA ASP A 245 -11.67 -40.92 7.13
C ASP A 245 -11.66 -40.55 5.65
N ASN A 246 -10.50 -40.24 5.06
CA ASN A 246 -10.36 -39.98 3.64
C ASN A 246 -11.00 -41.13 2.82
N PRO A 247 -12.01 -40.83 1.97
CA PRO A 247 -12.79 -41.85 1.28
C PRO A 247 -12.08 -42.44 0.06
N THR A 248 -10.88 -41.95 -0.29
CA THR A 248 -10.13 -42.38 -1.48
C THR A 248 -9.78 -43.87 -1.37
N PRO A 249 -10.23 -44.72 -2.31
CA PRO A 249 -9.99 -46.16 -2.22
C PRO A 249 -8.49 -46.50 -2.19
N GLY A 250 -8.05 -47.16 -1.12
CA GLY A 250 -6.65 -47.54 -0.95
C GLY A 250 -5.75 -46.43 -0.42
N PHE A 251 -6.33 -45.35 0.10
CA PHE A 251 -5.60 -44.31 0.82
C PHE A 251 -4.81 -44.89 2.01
N GLU A 252 -3.56 -44.47 2.12
CA GLU A 252 -2.69 -44.69 3.27
C GLU A 252 -2.29 -43.30 3.76
N GLN A 253 -2.45 -43.03 5.06
CA GLN A 253 -2.03 -41.77 5.65
C GLN A 253 -0.53 -41.59 5.52
N GLU A 254 -0.12 -40.38 5.15
CA GLU A 254 1.26 -39.94 5.20
C GLU A 254 1.72 -39.75 6.65
N ASP A 255 3.03 -39.84 6.87
CA ASP A 255 3.64 -39.49 8.15
C ASP A 255 3.44 -37.99 8.39
N SER A 256 2.75 -37.64 9.47
CA SER A 256 2.35 -36.25 9.75
C SER A 256 2.37 -35.94 11.22
N ILE A 257 2.77 -34.70 11.55
CA ILE A 257 2.80 -34.24 12.94
C ILE A 257 1.38 -34.14 13.51
N MET A 258 0.36 -34.00 12.67
CA MET A 258 -1.06 -33.91 13.04
C MET A 258 -1.78 -35.27 13.09
N ALA A 259 -1.08 -36.36 12.79
CA ALA A 259 -1.65 -37.69 12.75
C ALA A 259 -1.62 -38.42 14.12
N GLY A 260 -2.09 -39.67 14.11
CA GLY A 260 -2.05 -40.53 15.30
C GLY A 260 -0.63 -40.91 15.71
N TYR A 261 -0.46 -41.35 16.96
CA TYR A 261 0.82 -41.53 17.64
C TYR A 261 1.97 -42.12 16.80
N ASP A 262 1.77 -43.25 16.10
CA ASP A 262 2.85 -43.89 15.34
C ASP A 262 3.35 -43.03 14.16
N SER A 263 2.43 -42.38 13.44
CA SER A 263 2.72 -41.47 12.32
C SER A 263 3.32 -40.14 12.82
N LEU A 264 2.78 -39.61 13.92
CA LEU A 264 3.32 -38.42 14.60
C LEU A 264 4.77 -38.63 15.03
N VAL A 265 5.09 -39.76 15.66
CA VAL A 265 6.47 -40.06 16.09
C VAL A 265 7.40 -40.22 14.89
N ALA A 266 6.95 -40.84 13.79
CA ALA A 266 7.73 -40.96 12.57
C ALA A 266 8.03 -39.58 11.97
N SER A 267 7.00 -38.75 11.80
CA SER A 267 7.07 -37.35 11.36
C SER A 267 8.01 -36.52 12.24
N PHE A 268 7.90 -36.65 13.56
CA PHE A 268 8.73 -35.90 14.50
C PHE A 268 10.22 -36.20 14.30
N VAL A 269 10.56 -37.47 14.04
CA VAL A 269 11.93 -37.92 13.79
C VAL A 269 12.42 -37.52 12.40
N SER A 270 11.57 -37.57 11.38
CA SER A 270 11.94 -37.25 10.00
C SER A 270 11.93 -35.77 9.67
N LYS A 271 11.35 -34.92 10.53
CA LYS A 271 11.15 -33.47 10.28
C LYS A 271 10.29 -33.22 9.03
N THR A 272 9.27 -34.04 8.83
CA THR A 272 8.34 -33.94 7.68
C THR A 272 6.90 -34.00 8.13
N SER A 273 5.98 -33.44 7.35
CA SER A 273 4.54 -33.61 7.55
C SER A 273 3.82 -33.83 6.23
N ALA A 274 2.54 -34.22 6.28
CA ALA A 274 1.71 -34.38 5.08
C ALA A 274 1.52 -33.04 4.36
N GLU A 275 1.46 -33.06 3.03
CA GLU A 275 1.31 -31.88 2.17
C GLU A 275 0.09 -31.02 2.57
N SER A 276 -1.04 -31.66 2.89
CA SER A 276 -2.25 -30.93 3.33
C SER A 276 -2.08 -30.23 4.68
N THR A 277 -1.25 -30.77 5.58
CA THR A 277 -0.93 -30.11 6.85
C THR A 277 -0.01 -28.91 6.60
N LEU A 278 1.00 -29.06 5.73
CA LEU A 278 1.91 -27.96 5.36
C LEU A 278 1.13 -26.81 4.72
N ALA A 279 0.22 -27.10 3.79
CA ALA A 279 -0.65 -26.09 3.19
C ALA A 279 -1.53 -25.36 4.22
N GLN A 280 -2.08 -26.07 5.22
CA GLN A 280 -2.89 -25.45 6.28
C GLN A 280 -2.11 -24.44 7.13
N VAL A 281 -0.81 -24.68 7.38
CA VAL A 281 0.05 -23.72 8.08
C VAL A 281 0.65 -22.64 7.16
N GLY A 282 0.24 -22.60 5.89
CA GLY A 282 0.66 -21.60 4.90
C GLY A 282 1.80 -22.02 3.97
N TRP A 283 2.31 -23.25 4.08
CA TRP A 283 3.41 -23.76 3.26
C TRP A 283 2.88 -24.51 2.05
N GLN A 284 2.46 -23.75 1.05
CA GLN A 284 2.06 -24.26 -0.25
C GLN A 284 2.84 -23.47 -1.31
N ASP A 285 3.50 -24.18 -2.22
CA ASP A 285 4.23 -23.61 -3.36
C ASP A 285 3.67 -24.29 -4.61
N SER A 286 2.73 -23.60 -5.27
CA SER A 286 1.94 -24.17 -6.35
C SER A 286 2.70 -24.25 -7.68
N ASP A 287 3.73 -23.41 -7.89
CA ASP A 287 4.48 -23.33 -9.15
C ASP A 287 5.92 -23.89 -9.06
N GLY A 288 6.39 -24.17 -7.85
CA GLY A 288 7.63 -24.85 -7.54
C GLY A 288 8.87 -23.97 -7.64
N ASP A 289 8.72 -22.66 -7.46
CA ASP A 289 9.82 -21.70 -7.54
C ASP A 289 10.57 -21.49 -6.20
N GLY A 290 10.07 -22.10 -5.11
CA GLY A 290 10.63 -22.02 -3.77
C GLY A 290 10.02 -20.92 -2.90
N ILE A 291 9.02 -20.19 -3.38
CA ILE A 291 8.28 -19.15 -2.67
C ILE A 291 6.87 -19.67 -2.39
N PHE A 292 6.47 -19.75 -1.10
CA PHE A 292 5.09 -20.11 -0.78
C PHE A 292 4.06 -19.08 -1.26
N ASP A 293 2.93 -19.57 -1.77
CA ASP A 293 1.85 -18.82 -2.42
C ASP A 293 1.37 -17.59 -1.62
N VAL A 294 1.31 -17.69 -0.29
CA VAL A 294 0.90 -16.57 0.60
C VAL A 294 1.87 -15.38 0.55
N LEU A 295 3.12 -15.63 0.20
CA LEU A 295 4.15 -14.61 -0.02
C LEU A 295 4.55 -14.48 -1.49
N ASP A 296 3.99 -15.27 -2.41
CA ASP A 296 4.24 -15.20 -3.85
C ASP A 296 3.23 -14.27 -4.55
N VAL A 297 3.29 -12.99 -4.17
CA VAL A 297 2.49 -11.94 -4.79
C VAL A 297 3.42 -10.82 -5.26
N PRO A 298 3.39 -10.46 -6.56
CA PRO A 298 4.22 -9.38 -7.10
C PRO A 298 4.05 -8.06 -6.32
N LEU A 299 5.13 -7.29 -6.27
CA LEU A 299 5.08 -5.92 -5.75
C LEU A 299 4.39 -5.00 -6.74
N ASN A 300 3.85 -3.88 -6.27
CA ASN A 300 3.29 -2.83 -7.12
C ASN A 300 4.28 -1.68 -7.23
N LEU A 301 4.48 -1.17 -8.44
CA LEU A 301 5.24 0.06 -8.70
C LEU A 301 4.46 0.89 -9.71
N THR A 302 4.12 2.10 -9.33
CA THR A 302 3.51 3.10 -10.21
C THR A 302 4.33 4.37 -10.14
N GLY A 303 4.32 5.15 -11.21
CA GLY A 303 5.07 6.39 -11.24
C GLY A 303 5.20 6.94 -12.64
N ALA A 304 5.85 8.09 -12.70
CA ALA A 304 6.12 8.82 -13.91
C ALA A 304 7.57 9.29 -13.91
N GLY A 305 8.13 9.46 -15.10
CA GLY A 305 9.50 9.92 -15.23
C GLY A 305 9.89 10.24 -16.65
N SER A 306 10.91 11.07 -16.82
CA SER A 306 11.45 11.38 -18.14
C SER A 306 12.92 11.77 -18.06
N PHE A 307 13.60 11.69 -19.20
CA PHE A 307 14.97 12.16 -19.30
C PHE A 307 15.05 13.67 -19.47
N ASN A 308 15.83 14.32 -18.60
CA ASN A 308 16.15 15.73 -18.69
C ASN A 308 17.54 15.93 -19.33
N PRO A 309 17.61 16.39 -20.60
CA PRO A 309 18.88 16.56 -21.31
C PRO A 309 19.77 17.69 -20.74
N LEU A 310 19.20 18.63 -19.98
CA LEU A 310 19.97 19.73 -19.38
C LEU A 310 20.77 19.29 -18.16
N THR A 311 20.21 18.36 -17.37
CA THR A 311 20.85 17.82 -16.17
C THR A 311 21.54 16.48 -16.42
N SER A 312 21.26 15.82 -17.56
CA SER A 312 21.69 14.44 -17.85
C SER A 312 21.20 13.44 -16.79
N GLN A 313 20.01 13.68 -16.26
CA GLN A 313 19.35 12.83 -15.28
C GLN A 313 18.02 12.33 -15.83
N PHE A 314 17.68 11.11 -15.49
CA PHE A 314 16.32 10.61 -15.58
C PHE A 314 15.61 10.96 -14.27
N GLU A 315 14.60 11.80 -14.35
CA GLU A 315 13.79 12.21 -13.21
C GLU A 315 12.66 11.19 -13.05
N PHE A 316 12.47 10.68 -11.84
CA PHE A 316 11.46 9.68 -11.51
C PHE A 316 10.74 10.08 -10.23
N VAL A 317 9.41 10.11 -10.30
CA VAL A 317 8.51 10.26 -9.15
C VAL A 317 7.53 9.09 -9.18
N GLY A 318 7.42 8.36 -8.07
CA GLY A 318 6.55 7.19 -8.04
C GLY A 318 6.31 6.65 -6.64
N GLU A 319 5.46 5.65 -6.57
CA GLU A 319 5.07 4.97 -5.35
C GLU A 319 5.14 3.46 -5.57
N ALA A 320 5.46 2.73 -4.52
CA ALA A 320 5.48 1.29 -4.50
C ALA A 320 4.76 0.76 -3.27
N SER A 321 4.18 -0.42 -3.41
CA SER A 321 3.55 -1.15 -2.31
C SER A 321 3.73 -2.65 -2.47
N VAL A 322 3.61 -3.36 -1.36
CA VAL A 322 3.56 -4.83 -1.37
C VAL A 322 2.22 -5.33 -1.90
N GLY A 323 2.24 -6.47 -2.58
CA GLY A 323 1.04 -7.22 -2.93
C GLY A 323 0.62 -8.16 -1.80
N VAL A 324 -0.67 -8.49 -1.74
CA VAL A 324 -1.25 -9.43 -0.76
C VAL A 324 -2.09 -10.49 -1.45
N LEU A 325 -2.05 -11.72 -0.92
CA LEU A 325 -2.95 -12.79 -1.35
C LEU A 325 -4.22 -12.74 -0.49
N THR A 326 -5.38 -12.90 -1.12
CA THR A 326 -6.66 -12.96 -0.40
C THR A 326 -6.70 -14.16 0.56
N ASN A 327 -6.81 -13.91 1.87
CA ASN A 327 -7.00 -14.93 2.89
C ASN A 327 -8.39 -15.57 2.79
N GLN A 328 -8.43 -16.88 2.54
CA GLN A 328 -9.66 -17.66 2.34
C GLN A 328 -10.05 -18.49 3.55
N ASN A 329 -9.33 -18.38 4.67
CA ASN A 329 -9.50 -19.24 5.84
C ASN A 329 -10.97 -19.33 6.27
N SER A 330 -11.44 -20.54 6.59
CA SER A 330 -12.84 -20.78 7.00
C SER A 330 -13.14 -20.29 8.43
N SER A 331 -12.16 -19.69 9.10
CA SER A 331 -12.19 -19.22 10.49
C SER A 331 -11.23 -18.03 10.64
N GLY A 332 -11.32 -17.31 11.76
CA GLY A 332 -10.53 -16.08 11.98
C GLY A 332 -11.10 -14.88 11.24
N HIS A 333 -10.34 -13.78 11.22
CA HIS A 333 -10.78 -12.51 10.61
C HIS A 333 -10.59 -12.48 9.09
N GLN A 334 -9.79 -13.40 8.54
CA GLN A 334 -9.45 -13.47 7.11
C GLN A 334 -8.74 -12.20 6.64
N SER A 335 -7.81 -11.67 7.43
CA SER A 335 -6.99 -10.51 7.04
C SER A 335 -6.02 -10.88 5.92
N ASP A 336 -5.88 -9.99 4.92
CA ASP A 336 -4.96 -10.14 3.80
C ASP A 336 -3.58 -9.67 4.22
N ILE A 337 -2.67 -10.61 4.44
CA ILE A 337 -1.39 -10.35 5.10
C ILE A 337 -0.21 -10.76 4.23
N THR A 338 0.85 -9.96 4.27
CA THR A 338 2.16 -10.31 3.71
C THR A 338 3.30 -9.91 4.64
N LEU A 339 4.40 -10.67 4.57
CA LEU A 339 5.68 -10.34 5.20
C LEU A 339 6.66 -9.66 4.23
N ASN A 340 6.35 -9.64 2.94
CA ASN A 340 7.20 -9.04 1.91
C ASN A 340 7.42 -7.55 2.19
N ARG A 341 8.52 -7.00 1.67
CA ARG A 341 8.90 -5.61 1.80
C ARG A 341 9.24 -5.05 0.42
N VAL A 342 8.92 -3.78 0.19
CA VAL A 342 9.61 -2.98 -0.83
C VAL A 342 11.02 -2.74 -0.32
N SER A 343 11.92 -3.70 -0.53
CA SER A 343 13.27 -3.65 0.03
C SER A 343 14.12 -2.62 -0.70
N ARG A 344 14.01 -2.56 -2.03
CA ARG A 344 14.80 -1.65 -2.86
C ARG A 344 14.17 -1.33 -4.21
N LEU A 345 14.51 -0.16 -4.74
CA LEU A 345 14.29 0.25 -6.13
C LEU A 345 15.58 -0.02 -6.92
N GLU A 346 15.47 -0.78 -8.01
CA GLU A 346 16.55 -1.09 -8.93
C GLU A 346 16.33 -0.44 -10.30
N VAL A 347 17.42 -0.09 -10.97
CA VAL A 347 17.42 0.41 -12.35
C VAL A 347 18.37 -0.41 -13.22
N SER A 348 17.98 -0.62 -14.48
CA SER A 348 18.81 -1.19 -15.54
C SER A 348 18.91 -0.16 -16.67
N ILE A 349 20.10 0.03 -17.24
CA ILE A 349 20.33 0.94 -18.36
C ILE A 349 20.90 0.12 -19.51
N ASP A 350 20.28 0.20 -20.68
CA ASP A 350 20.68 -0.51 -21.92
C ASP A 350 20.89 -2.02 -21.71
N ASP A 351 19.93 -2.69 -21.07
CA ASP A 351 20.01 -4.12 -20.68
C ASP A 351 21.24 -4.46 -19.82
N GLY A 352 21.73 -3.48 -19.07
CA GLY A 352 22.84 -3.61 -18.14
C GLY A 352 22.50 -4.42 -16.88
N PRO A 353 23.46 -4.61 -15.96
CA PRO A 353 23.15 -5.20 -14.65
C PRO A 353 22.26 -4.24 -13.85
N TRP A 354 21.25 -4.79 -13.17
CA TRP A 354 20.42 -4.04 -12.22
C TRP A 354 21.27 -3.39 -11.12
N GLN A 355 20.98 -2.12 -10.83
CA GLN A 355 21.65 -1.30 -9.84
C GLN A 355 20.63 -0.73 -8.85
N THR A 356 20.90 -0.87 -7.56
CA THR A 356 20.07 -0.28 -6.51
C THR A 356 20.25 1.23 -6.44
N VAL A 357 19.13 1.96 -6.47
CA VAL A 357 19.10 3.43 -6.37
C VAL A 357 18.42 3.93 -5.09
N ALA A 358 17.57 3.11 -4.46
CA ALA A 358 16.97 3.37 -3.15
C ALA A 358 16.73 2.05 -2.40
N GLU A 359 16.75 2.08 -1.06
CA GLU A 359 16.56 0.93 -0.17
C GLU A 359 15.59 1.30 0.98
N PRO A 360 14.28 1.46 0.72
CA PRO A 360 13.34 1.92 1.74
C PRO A 360 13.06 0.87 2.84
N ASP A 361 13.07 -0.42 2.52
CA ASP A 361 12.76 -1.53 3.44
C ASP A 361 11.43 -1.36 4.22
N ALA A 362 10.38 -1.02 3.48
CA ALA A 362 9.05 -0.68 4.01
C ALA A 362 7.94 -1.41 3.23
N TYR A 363 6.72 -1.44 3.75
CA TYR A 363 5.58 -2.01 3.01
C TYR A 363 5.10 -1.12 1.87
N THR A 364 5.26 0.19 2.04
CA THR A 364 5.00 1.21 1.03
C THR A 364 6.20 2.15 0.94
N ALA A 365 6.44 2.72 -0.23
CA ALA A 365 7.53 3.65 -0.42
C ALA A 365 7.19 4.67 -1.51
N SER A 366 7.49 5.94 -1.25
CA SER A 366 7.45 7.01 -2.26
C SER A 366 8.87 7.38 -2.70
N PHE A 367 9.02 7.71 -3.98
CA PHE A 367 10.28 8.05 -4.61
C PHE A 367 10.18 9.40 -5.31
N ASP A 368 11.22 10.22 -5.17
CA ASP A 368 11.46 11.43 -5.94
C ASP A 368 12.98 11.51 -6.17
N LEU A 369 13.43 11.07 -7.34
CA LEU A 369 14.83 10.75 -7.61
C LEU A 369 15.30 11.30 -8.98
N GLY A 370 16.51 11.84 -8.99
CA GLY A 370 17.28 12.11 -10.22
C GLY A 370 18.34 11.03 -10.45
N ILE A 371 18.12 10.14 -11.40
CA ILE A 371 19.00 9.01 -11.72
C ILE A 371 20.00 9.44 -12.79
N SER A 372 21.30 9.29 -12.52
CA SER A 372 22.33 9.64 -13.51
C SER A 372 22.39 8.59 -14.62
N VAL A 373 22.22 9.03 -15.87
CA VAL A 373 22.24 8.15 -17.05
C VAL A 373 23.33 8.59 -18.05
N PRO A 374 23.93 7.67 -18.83
CA PRO A 374 24.83 8.02 -19.92
C PRO A 374 24.16 8.97 -20.92
N SER A 375 24.93 9.88 -21.53
CA SER A 375 24.37 10.85 -22.49
C SER A 375 23.81 10.21 -23.76
N ASP A 376 24.10 8.95 -24.03
CA ASP A 376 23.73 8.19 -25.22
C ASP A 376 22.94 6.90 -24.90
N PHE A 377 22.36 6.80 -23.70
CA PHE A 377 21.52 5.68 -23.34
C PHE A 377 20.29 5.55 -24.26
N ALA A 378 19.86 4.32 -24.50
CA ALA A 378 18.69 3.97 -25.30
C ALA A 378 17.48 3.67 -24.42
N THR A 379 17.65 2.85 -23.37
CA THR A 379 16.57 2.44 -22.47
C THR A 379 16.99 2.53 -21.01
N ILE A 380 16.02 2.84 -20.16
CA ILE A 380 16.12 2.70 -18.71
C ILE A 380 14.89 1.95 -18.20
N ASP A 381 15.15 0.94 -17.40
CA ASP A 381 14.13 0.07 -16.82
C ASP A 381 14.19 0.17 -15.30
N LEU A 382 13.04 0.24 -14.63
CA LEU A 382 12.90 0.40 -13.19
C LEU A 382 12.02 -0.72 -12.65
N ARG A 383 12.36 -1.24 -11.46
CA ARG A 383 11.51 -2.16 -10.71
C ARG A 383 11.81 -2.08 -9.23
N VAL A 384 10.84 -2.43 -8.39
CA VAL A 384 11.11 -2.69 -6.98
C VAL A 384 11.28 -4.19 -6.72
N VAL A 385 12.03 -4.52 -5.68
CA VAL A 385 12.39 -5.91 -5.34
C VAL A 385 12.26 -6.13 -3.84
N ASP A 386 11.69 -7.28 -3.47
CA ASP A 386 11.79 -7.84 -2.11
C ASP A 386 13.10 -8.63 -1.99
N ALA A 387 13.90 -8.35 -0.96
CA ALA A 387 15.23 -8.93 -0.82
C ALA A 387 15.22 -10.38 -0.35
N GLN A 388 14.17 -10.81 0.37
CA GLN A 388 14.08 -12.15 0.94
C GLN A 388 13.60 -13.15 -0.10
N THR A 389 12.50 -12.84 -0.77
CA THR A 389 11.85 -13.69 -1.77
C THR A 389 12.46 -13.52 -3.16
N GLY A 390 12.98 -12.32 -3.47
CA GLY A 390 13.43 -11.97 -4.82
C GLY A 390 12.30 -11.54 -5.75
N LEU A 391 11.06 -11.45 -5.26
CA LEU A 391 9.91 -10.97 -6.01
C LEU A 391 10.12 -9.53 -6.47
N THR A 392 9.60 -9.23 -7.65
CA THR A 392 9.69 -7.90 -8.23
C THR A 392 8.32 -7.35 -8.56
N SER A 393 8.26 -6.04 -8.72
CA SER A 393 7.16 -5.45 -9.48
C SER A 393 7.28 -5.77 -10.96
N GLU A 394 6.25 -5.41 -11.71
CA GLU A 394 6.39 -5.16 -13.15
C GLU A 394 7.51 -4.15 -13.41
N THR A 395 8.12 -4.26 -14.59
CA THR A 395 9.23 -3.39 -14.99
C THR A 395 8.68 -2.17 -15.71
N LEU A 396 9.02 -0.99 -15.21
CA LEU A 396 8.67 0.29 -15.83
C LEU A 396 9.78 0.73 -16.77
N SER A 397 9.45 1.00 -18.02
CA SER A 397 10.45 1.25 -19.06
C SER A 397 10.32 2.66 -19.65
N ALA A 398 11.45 3.30 -19.93
CA ALA A 398 11.50 4.59 -20.62
C ALA A 398 12.65 4.64 -21.62
N THR A 399 12.58 5.61 -22.53
CA THR A 399 13.69 5.92 -23.44
C THR A 399 14.14 7.35 -23.24
N ARG A 400 15.08 7.80 -24.06
CA ARG A 400 15.53 9.19 -24.06
C ARG A 400 14.45 10.19 -24.47
N THR A 401 13.47 9.76 -25.26
CA THR A 401 12.40 10.62 -25.80
C THR A 401 11.02 10.25 -25.29
N THR A 402 10.78 8.99 -24.94
CA THR A 402 9.50 8.55 -24.37
C THR A 402 9.59 8.55 -22.85
N PRO A 403 8.56 9.06 -22.14
CA PRO A 403 8.53 9.00 -20.69
C PRO A 403 8.40 7.54 -20.21
N LEU A 404 8.55 7.37 -18.90
CA LEU A 404 8.21 6.15 -18.20
C LEU A 404 6.72 5.84 -18.43
N LEU A 405 6.43 4.63 -18.90
CA LEU A 405 5.06 4.15 -19.03
C LEU A 405 4.90 2.91 -18.16
N SER A 406 3.74 2.79 -17.52
CA SER A 406 3.37 1.60 -16.76
C SER A 406 3.11 0.43 -17.69
N ASP A 407 4.04 -0.52 -17.76
CA ASP A 407 3.79 -1.81 -18.41
C ASP A 407 2.77 -2.58 -17.55
N GLY A 408 1.63 -2.92 -18.15
CA GLY A 408 0.51 -3.60 -17.47
C GLY A 408 -0.78 -2.77 -17.39
N SER A 409 -0.69 -1.45 -17.47
CA SER A 409 -1.88 -0.58 -17.53
C SER A 409 -2.50 -0.63 -18.92
N ARG A 410 -3.81 -0.91 -19.01
CA ARG A 410 -4.46 -1.06 -20.33
C ARG A 410 -4.73 0.26 -21.05
N PHE A 411 -4.59 1.39 -20.36
CA PHE A 411 -4.60 2.71 -20.98
C PHE A 411 -3.48 3.57 -20.41
N THR A 412 -2.32 3.48 -21.05
CA THR A 412 -1.17 4.34 -20.80
C THR A 412 -0.85 5.15 -22.05
N GLY A 413 -0.22 6.31 -21.89
CA GLY A 413 0.17 7.15 -22.99
C GLY A 413 0.90 8.40 -22.56
N TYR A 414 1.19 9.27 -23.53
CA TYR A 414 1.85 10.54 -23.28
C TYR A 414 1.48 11.60 -24.30
N ALA A 415 1.65 12.86 -23.91
CA ALA A 415 1.46 14.04 -24.75
C ALA A 415 2.78 14.75 -25.02
N PHE A 416 2.97 15.23 -26.25
CA PHE A 416 4.17 15.96 -26.66
C PHE A 416 3.86 16.99 -27.74
N LEU A 417 4.75 17.98 -27.89
CA LEU A 417 4.69 18.97 -28.97
C LEU A 417 5.29 18.41 -30.25
N ASP A 418 4.45 18.10 -31.24
CA ASP A 418 4.81 17.63 -32.57
C ASP A 418 5.12 18.82 -33.49
N ALA A 419 6.30 19.41 -33.31
CA ALA A 419 6.70 20.63 -33.99
C ALA A 419 7.02 20.38 -35.48
N ASP A 420 7.37 19.14 -35.83
CA ASP A 420 7.69 18.75 -37.20
C ASP A 420 6.56 18.02 -37.95
N SER A 421 5.42 17.79 -37.27
CA SER A 421 4.24 17.10 -37.79
C SER A 421 4.53 15.67 -38.26
N SER A 422 5.46 14.98 -37.60
CA SER A 422 5.81 13.59 -37.88
C SER A 422 4.84 12.59 -37.23
N GLY A 423 4.10 13.02 -36.21
CA GLY A 423 3.25 12.16 -35.38
C GLY A 423 4.03 11.23 -34.44
N THR A 424 5.36 11.38 -34.35
CA THR A 424 6.23 10.57 -33.49
C THR A 424 7.23 11.45 -32.77
N ILE A 425 7.38 11.24 -31.45
CA ILE A 425 8.30 12.07 -30.66
C ILE A 425 9.76 11.94 -31.13
N SER A 426 10.40 13.08 -31.33
CA SER A 426 11.79 13.20 -31.77
C SER A 426 12.67 13.95 -30.77
N GLU A 427 14.00 13.80 -30.89
CA GLU A 427 14.93 14.56 -30.04
C GLU A 427 14.74 16.08 -30.22
N GLY A 428 14.47 16.78 -29.12
CA GLY A 428 14.24 18.23 -29.09
C GLY A 428 12.77 18.64 -29.00
N GLU A 429 11.84 17.70 -29.17
CA GLU A 429 10.44 17.90 -28.84
C GLU A 429 10.21 17.76 -27.34
N SER A 430 9.24 18.51 -26.81
CA SER A 430 8.97 18.57 -25.38
C SER A 430 7.72 17.76 -25.04
N LEU A 431 7.80 16.97 -23.98
CA LEU A 431 6.65 16.36 -23.34
C LEU A 431 5.77 17.44 -22.70
N LEU A 432 4.46 17.21 -22.68
CA LEU A 432 3.46 18.20 -22.27
C LEU A 432 2.70 17.70 -21.05
N GLY A 433 3.01 18.28 -19.88
CA GLY A 433 2.24 18.08 -18.66
C GLY A 433 0.98 18.94 -18.59
N ASP A 434 0.08 18.60 -17.66
CA ASP A 434 -1.19 19.30 -17.40
C ASP A 434 -2.13 19.39 -18.61
N ILE A 435 -2.06 18.43 -19.54
CA ILE A 435 -3.00 18.34 -20.66
C ILE A 435 -4.27 17.65 -20.19
N SER A 436 -5.41 18.35 -20.25
CA SER A 436 -6.70 17.78 -19.85
C SER A 436 -7.20 16.75 -20.85
N LEU A 437 -7.38 15.53 -20.37
CA LEU A 437 -7.87 14.38 -21.10
C LEU A 437 -9.33 14.11 -20.75
N THR A 438 -10.13 13.76 -21.75
CA THR A 438 -11.50 13.28 -21.57
C THR A 438 -11.64 11.93 -22.28
N LEU A 439 -11.90 10.87 -21.52
CA LEU A 439 -12.13 9.52 -22.03
C LEU A 439 -13.64 9.27 -22.14
N GLN A 440 -14.03 8.70 -23.27
CA GLN A 440 -15.42 8.43 -23.61
C GLN A 440 -15.53 7.09 -24.32
N SER A 441 -16.75 6.54 -24.34
CA SER A 441 -17.10 5.42 -25.20
C SER A 441 -16.83 5.76 -26.67
N ALA A 442 -16.62 4.76 -27.54
CA ALA A 442 -16.35 4.98 -28.97
C ALA A 442 -17.40 5.87 -29.69
N ASP A 443 -18.66 5.85 -29.24
CA ASP A 443 -19.74 6.67 -29.79
C ASP A 443 -19.76 8.12 -29.26
N GLY A 444 -18.91 8.42 -28.27
CA GLY A 444 -18.78 9.72 -27.62
C GLY A 444 -19.67 9.95 -26.42
N SER A 445 -20.41 8.94 -25.97
CA SER A 445 -21.08 8.98 -24.68
C SER A 445 -20.07 8.94 -23.52
N PRO A 446 -20.38 9.54 -22.36
CA PRO A 446 -19.57 9.38 -21.16
C PRO A 446 -19.52 7.91 -20.73
N LEU A 447 -18.46 7.54 -20.02
CA LEU A 447 -18.36 6.21 -19.42
C LEU A 447 -19.43 6.03 -18.33
N PRO A 448 -19.94 4.81 -18.10
CA PRO A 448 -20.79 4.53 -16.95
C PRO A 448 -20.07 4.89 -15.66
N SER A 449 -20.73 5.68 -14.83
CA SER A 449 -20.26 6.07 -13.50
C SER A 449 -21.46 6.25 -12.59
N GLY A 450 -21.30 5.99 -11.31
CA GLY A 450 -22.32 6.22 -10.30
C GLY A 450 -21.74 6.88 -9.06
N GLN A 451 -22.52 7.74 -8.41
CA GLN A 451 -22.12 8.38 -7.17
C GLN A 451 -23.27 8.45 -6.15
N LEU A 452 -22.99 7.98 -4.94
CA LEU A 452 -23.83 8.12 -3.76
C LEU A 452 -23.02 8.76 -2.64
N ILE A 453 -23.21 10.07 -2.41
CA ILE A 453 -22.61 10.79 -1.27
C ILE A 453 -23.69 11.10 -0.25
N ALA A 454 -23.45 10.72 1.01
CA ALA A 454 -24.41 10.88 2.10
C ALA A 454 -24.83 12.34 2.28
N ALA A 455 -23.87 13.27 2.25
CA ALA A 455 -24.11 14.70 2.41
C ALA A 455 -25.05 15.31 1.35
N ASP A 456 -25.17 14.69 0.17
CA ASP A 456 -26.03 15.15 -0.92
C ASP A 456 -27.46 14.59 -0.85
N GLN A 457 -27.71 13.61 0.03
CA GLN A 457 -29.01 12.94 0.12
C GLN A 457 -29.98 13.66 1.06
N THR A 458 -31.27 13.41 0.84
CA THR A 458 -32.32 13.87 1.77
C THR A 458 -32.29 13.04 3.04
N GLN A 459 -32.10 13.68 4.18
CA GLN A 459 -32.06 13.00 5.48
C GLN A 459 -33.38 12.28 5.82
N ASN A 460 -33.28 11.22 6.62
CA ASN A 460 -34.40 10.45 7.17
C ASN A 460 -35.39 9.95 6.11
N THR A 461 -34.89 9.65 4.91
CA THR A 461 -35.66 9.12 3.79
C THR A 461 -34.98 7.86 3.30
N THR A 462 -35.74 6.77 3.16
CA THR A 462 -35.22 5.48 2.70
C THR A 462 -34.59 5.67 1.32
N LEU A 463 -33.35 5.20 1.17
CA LEU A 463 -32.63 5.18 -0.09
C LEU A 463 -33.14 4.02 -0.94
N ASP A 464 -33.51 4.33 -2.18
CA ASP A 464 -33.78 3.34 -3.23
C ASP A 464 -32.51 3.22 -4.12
N THR A 465 -32.62 3.50 -5.42
CA THR A 465 -31.48 3.61 -6.35
C THR A 465 -31.06 5.08 -6.52
N VAL A 466 -29.78 5.38 -6.30
CA VAL A 466 -29.18 6.70 -6.50
C VAL A 466 -28.05 6.56 -7.51
N ASP A 467 -28.18 7.22 -8.66
CA ASP A 467 -27.17 7.23 -9.73
C ASP A 467 -26.65 5.83 -10.12
N GLY A 468 -27.56 4.88 -10.31
CA GLY A 468 -27.24 3.49 -10.66
C GLY A 468 -26.78 2.61 -9.49
N ILE A 469 -26.73 3.13 -8.26
CA ILE A 469 -26.34 2.41 -7.05
C ILE A 469 -27.57 2.13 -6.19
N THR A 470 -27.87 0.86 -5.94
CA THR A 470 -28.95 0.42 -5.05
C THR A 470 -28.36 -0.11 -3.76
N VAL A 471 -28.66 0.55 -2.64
CA VAL A 471 -28.13 0.16 -1.32
C VAL A 471 -29.16 -0.61 -0.49
N THR A 472 -28.72 -1.69 0.12
CA THR A 472 -29.51 -2.51 1.05
C THR A 472 -28.70 -2.74 2.31
N GLY A 473 -29.34 -2.70 3.47
CA GLY A 473 -28.68 -3.11 4.71
C GLY A 473 -28.90 -4.59 4.95
N ASP A 474 -27.89 -5.32 5.40
CA ASP A 474 -28.05 -6.68 5.92
C ASP A 474 -27.92 -6.65 7.43
N VAL A 475 -28.91 -7.21 8.14
CA VAL A 475 -28.83 -7.46 9.58
C VAL A 475 -28.98 -8.96 9.85
N THR A 476 -27.87 -9.68 9.98
CA THR A 476 -27.83 -11.14 10.20
C THR A 476 -28.59 -11.96 9.15
N SER A 477 -28.29 -11.72 7.88
CA SER A 477 -28.92 -12.30 6.69
C SER A 477 -30.38 -11.89 6.51
N LEU A 478 -30.74 -10.69 6.99
CA LEU A 478 -32.05 -10.10 6.80
C LEU A 478 -31.90 -8.74 6.14
N GLU A 479 -32.37 -8.65 4.89
CA GLU A 479 -32.46 -7.40 4.15
C GLU A 479 -33.26 -6.34 4.93
N SER A 480 -32.74 -5.13 4.93
CA SER A 480 -33.28 -3.99 5.65
C SER A 480 -33.02 -2.68 4.91
N ASN A 481 -33.76 -1.65 5.32
CA ASN A 481 -33.71 -0.34 4.70
C ASN A 481 -32.46 0.44 5.14
N VAL A 482 -31.97 1.28 4.23
CA VAL A 482 -30.87 2.24 4.48
C VAL A 482 -31.41 3.67 4.38
N GLU A 483 -30.94 4.56 5.26
CA GLU A 483 -31.26 5.99 5.26
C GLU A 483 -30.02 6.83 5.53
N VAL A 484 -29.96 8.05 4.99
CA VAL A 484 -28.97 9.02 5.46
C VAL A 484 -29.49 9.72 6.72
N ARG A 485 -28.67 9.74 7.77
CA ARG A 485 -28.95 10.42 9.03
C ARG A 485 -27.67 11.08 9.55
N GLU A 486 -27.84 12.12 10.35
CA GLU A 486 -26.72 12.77 11.05
C GLU A 486 -26.29 11.93 12.25
N TYR A 487 -24.98 11.74 12.42
CA TYR A 487 -24.40 11.07 13.56
C TYR A 487 -23.87 12.07 14.58
N ALA A 488 -24.68 12.34 15.61
CA ALA A 488 -24.42 13.38 16.60
C ALA A 488 -23.09 13.25 17.37
N ALA A 489 -22.50 12.05 17.42
CA ALA A 489 -21.21 11.85 18.08
C ALA A 489 -20.01 12.35 17.24
N LEU A 490 -20.23 12.66 15.96
CA LEU A 490 -19.24 13.21 15.02
C LEU A 490 -19.74 14.53 14.42
N ASP A 491 -20.13 15.49 15.28
CA ASP A 491 -20.57 16.83 14.86
C ASP A 491 -21.64 16.83 13.76
N ASP A 492 -22.63 15.93 13.89
CA ASP A 492 -23.75 15.74 12.96
C ASP A 492 -23.33 15.31 11.54
N LEU A 493 -22.19 14.61 11.39
CA LEU A 493 -21.73 14.05 10.12
C LEU A 493 -22.82 13.16 9.47
N PRO A 494 -23.22 13.41 8.21
CA PRO A 494 -24.16 12.56 7.49
C PRO A 494 -23.54 11.20 7.13
N LEU A 495 -24.15 10.12 7.62
CA LEU A 495 -23.74 8.75 7.32
C LEU A 495 -24.92 7.93 6.80
N LEU A 496 -24.64 6.81 6.14
CA LEU A 496 -25.63 5.78 5.84
C LEU A 496 -25.93 4.98 7.11
N HIS A 497 -27.21 4.86 7.45
CA HIS A 497 -27.70 4.09 8.60
C HIS A 497 -28.57 2.94 8.11
N VAL A 498 -28.36 1.76 8.69
CA VAL A 498 -29.19 0.58 8.48
C VAL A 498 -30.24 0.49 9.57
N PHE A 499 -31.48 0.17 9.21
CA PHE A 499 -32.53 -0.13 10.19
C PHE A 499 -32.34 -1.53 10.77
N ASP A 500 -32.27 -1.66 12.09
CA ASP A 500 -32.31 -2.95 12.75
C ASP A 500 -33.78 -3.31 13.08
N PRO A 501 -34.40 -4.29 12.42
CA PRO A 501 -35.79 -4.64 12.67
C PRO A 501 -36.02 -5.35 14.02
N GLN A 502 -34.98 -5.96 14.59
CA GLN A 502 -35.06 -6.67 15.88
C GLN A 502 -35.00 -5.67 17.04
N LEU A 503 -34.05 -4.74 16.99
CA LEU A 503 -33.84 -3.72 18.01
C LEU A 503 -34.63 -2.42 17.76
N ARG A 504 -35.21 -2.27 16.56
CA ARG A 504 -36.07 -1.15 16.11
C ARG A 504 -35.40 0.21 16.19
N PHE A 505 -34.14 0.30 15.77
CA PHE A 505 -33.40 1.56 15.70
C PHE A 505 -32.55 1.62 14.43
N TRP A 506 -32.07 2.82 14.11
CA TRP A 506 -31.18 3.07 12.97
C TRP A 506 -29.76 3.17 13.48
N THR A 507 -28.83 2.45 12.86
CA THR A 507 -27.41 2.46 13.24
C THR A 507 -26.51 2.76 12.05
N PRO A 508 -25.50 3.65 12.20
CA PRO A 508 -24.43 3.79 11.22
C PRO A 508 -23.29 2.79 11.44
N GLN A 509 -23.32 2.05 12.56
CA GLN A 509 -22.25 1.15 12.95
C GLN A 509 -22.33 -0.14 12.15
N LEU A 510 -21.50 -0.21 11.10
CA LEU A 510 -21.27 -1.40 10.30
C LEU A 510 -20.23 -2.29 10.98
N ALA A 511 -20.54 -3.58 11.10
CA ALA A 511 -19.74 -4.64 11.74
C ALA A 511 -20.31 -6.00 11.27
N ASP A 512 -19.77 -7.14 11.73
CA ASP A 512 -20.22 -8.49 11.31
C ASP A 512 -21.73 -8.72 11.32
N ARG A 513 -22.45 -8.05 12.24
CA ARG A 513 -23.90 -8.17 12.39
C ARG A 513 -24.70 -7.26 11.46
N VAL A 514 -24.13 -6.12 11.05
CA VAL A 514 -24.81 -5.08 10.28
C VAL A 514 -23.88 -4.63 9.15
N THR A 515 -24.26 -4.90 7.91
CA THR A 515 -23.46 -4.53 6.74
C THR A 515 -24.31 -3.69 5.78
N ILE A 516 -23.65 -3.03 4.83
CA ILE A 516 -24.32 -2.42 3.67
C ILE A 516 -23.84 -3.15 2.42
N GLU A 517 -24.80 -3.60 1.63
CA GLU A 517 -24.60 -4.14 0.29
C GLU A 517 -25.06 -3.10 -0.74
N ALA A 518 -24.26 -2.89 -1.78
CA ALA A 518 -24.59 -1.95 -2.85
C ALA A 518 -24.47 -2.64 -4.21
N ALA A 519 -25.61 -2.78 -4.89
CA ALA A 519 -25.71 -3.37 -6.22
C ALA A 519 -25.70 -2.28 -7.30
N PHE A 520 -25.03 -2.55 -8.42
CA PHE A 520 -24.84 -1.62 -9.52
C PHE A 520 -25.70 -1.98 -10.72
N GLU A 521 -26.31 -0.98 -11.35
CA GLU A 521 -27.16 -1.17 -12.53
C GLU A 521 -26.37 -1.73 -13.74
N GLU A 522 -25.11 -1.31 -13.87
CA GLU A 522 -24.17 -1.80 -14.87
C GLU A 522 -22.89 -2.33 -14.18
N PRO A 523 -22.29 -3.43 -14.66
CA PRO A 523 -21.01 -3.90 -14.15
C PRO A 523 -19.92 -2.83 -14.25
N THR A 524 -19.09 -2.73 -13.21
CA THR A 524 -17.98 -1.77 -13.13
C THR A 524 -16.65 -2.47 -12.90
N GLY A 525 -15.57 -1.81 -13.30
CA GLY A 525 -14.20 -2.22 -13.00
C GLY A 525 -13.57 -1.44 -11.87
N PHE A 526 -14.23 -0.41 -11.34
CA PHE A 526 -13.68 0.44 -10.29
C PHE A 526 -14.76 0.85 -9.29
N VAL A 527 -14.38 0.86 -8.01
CA VAL A 527 -15.20 1.29 -6.88
C VAL A 527 -14.33 2.03 -5.87
N GLU A 528 -14.83 3.17 -5.39
CA GLU A 528 -14.30 3.84 -4.19
C GLU A 528 -15.37 3.93 -3.11
N VAL A 529 -14.97 3.76 -1.85
CA VAL A 529 -15.86 3.84 -0.70
C VAL A 529 -15.21 4.69 0.39
N ASP A 530 -15.92 5.73 0.82
CA ASP A 530 -15.50 6.62 1.90
C ASP A 530 -16.05 6.11 3.23
N VAL A 531 -15.16 5.58 4.06
CA VAL A 531 -15.46 4.96 5.36
C VAL A 531 -15.00 5.86 6.51
N VAL A 532 -15.64 5.71 7.67
CA VAL A 532 -15.35 6.51 8.88
C VAL A 532 -15.18 5.59 10.08
N GLY A 533 -14.15 5.79 10.92
CA GLY A 533 -13.98 5.03 12.15
C GLY A 533 -15.04 5.37 13.20
N LEU A 534 -15.73 4.37 13.76
CA LEU A 534 -16.80 4.55 14.76
C LEU A 534 -16.51 3.85 16.10
N GLU A 535 -15.29 3.36 16.31
CA GLU A 535 -14.87 2.76 17.58
C GLU A 535 -14.34 3.84 18.53
N SER A 536 -15.06 4.11 19.63
CA SER A 536 -14.76 5.25 20.51
C SER A 536 -13.57 5.04 21.44
N ASP A 537 -13.29 3.79 21.81
CA ASP A 537 -12.28 3.40 22.80
C ASP A 537 -11.23 2.45 22.21
N GLY A 538 -11.01 2.52 20.90
CA GLY A 538 -10.10 1.64 20.18
C GLY A 538 -9.84 2.12 18.75
N VAL A 539 -9.38 1.20 17.92
CA VAL A 539 -9.18 1.43 16.49
C VAL A 539 -10.25 0.71 15.70
N ALA A 540 -10.54 1.22 14.50
CA ALA A 540 -11.41 0.55 13.56
C ALA A 540 -10.66 0.11 12.30
N TYR A 541 -11.23 -0.88 11.63
CA TYR A 541 -10.79 -1.36 10.33
C TYR A 541 -12.02 -1.47 9.45
N ALA A 542 -11.97 -0.94 8.23
CA ALA A 542 -13.04 -1.12 7.27
C ALA A 542 -12.65 -2.19 6.26
N ARG A 543 -13.62 -2.99 5.83
CA ARG A 543 -13.49 -3.96 4.75
C ARG A 543 -14.50 -3.68 3.67
N LEU A 544 -14.00 -3.68 2.44
CA LEU A 544 -14.74 -3.56 1.20
C LEU A 544 -14.54 -4.85 0.40
N GLU A 545 -15.63 -5.53 0.09
CA GLU A 545 -15.66 -6.75 -0.73
C GLU A 545 -16.42 -6.48 -2.02
N ALA A 546 -15.91 -6.92 -3.17
CA ALA A 546 -16.57 -6.80 -4.47
C ALA A 546 -16.92 -8.17 -5.04
N PHE A 547 -18.12 -8.29 -5.60
CA PHE A 547 -18.67 -9.55 -6.11
C PHE A 547 -19.07 -9.47 -7.59
N ASP A 548 -18.88 -10.58 -8.28
CA ASP A 548 -19.37 -10.77 -9.65
C ASP A 548 -20.85 -11.17 -9.69
N ALA A 549 -21.42 -11.25 -10.90
CA ALA A 549 -22.81 -11.66 -11.11
C ALA A 549 -23.13 -13.12 -10.72
N GLN A 550 -22.14 -13.91 -10.32
CA GLN A 550 -22.31 -15.26 -9.80
C GLN A 550 -22.21 -15.30 -8.26
N GLY A 551 -21.90 -14.16 -7.62
CA GLY A 551 -21.68 -14.04 -6.18
C GLY A 551 -20.29 -14.48 -5.74
N ASN A 552 -19.32 -14.61 -6.65
CA ASN A 552 -17.94 -14.88 -6.29
C ASN A 552 -17.25 -13.58 -5.88
N LEU A 553 -16.41 -13.65 -4.86
CA LEU A 553 -15.54 -12.54 -4.47
C LEU A 553 -14.51 -12.29 -5.58
N VAL A 554 -14.49 -11.07 -6.13
CA VAL A 554 -13.59 -10.64 -7.20
C VAL A 554 -12.38 -9.91 -6.64
N ALA A 555 -12.62 -9.02 -5.67
CA ALA A 555 -11.57 -8.24 -5.03
C ALA A 555 -11.98 -7.86 -3.61
N ARG A 556 -10.98 -7.63 -2.74
CA ARG A 556 -11.16 -7.21 -1.36
C ARG A 556 -10.12 -6.15 -1.00
N ALA A 557 -10.55 -5.14 -0.27
CA ALA A 557 -9.69 -4.13 0.32
C ALA A 557 -10.03 -4.01 1.80
N THR A 558 -8.99 -3.89 2.63
CA THR A 558 -9.11 -3.58 4.05
C THR A 558 -8.21 -2.38 4.33
N THR A 559 -8.61 -1.52 5.26
CA THR A 559 -7.75 -0.43 5.76
C THR A 559 -6.41 -1.01 6.21
N ASN A 560 -5.31 -0.44 5.72
CA ASN A 560 -3.94 -0.89 5.93
C ASN A 560 -2.97 0.26 5.60
N THR A 561 -1.67 0.04 5.73
CA THR A 561 -0.65 1.09 5.54
C THR A 561 -0.49 1.57 4.09
N ALA A 562 -1.20 0.98 3.12
CA ALA A 562 -1.31 1.52 1.77
C ALA A 562 -2.45 2.53 1.61
N ASN A 563 -3.40 2.57 2.55
CA ASN A 563 -4.50 3.53 2.56
C ASN A 563 -4.22 4.75 3.46
N ASP A 564 -3.37 4.59 4.49
CA ASP A 564 -2.98 5.63 5.45
C ASP A 564 -1.66 5.28 6.15
N ASP A 565 -1.01 6.23 6.81
CA ASP A 565 0.35 6.07 7.37
C ASP A 565 0.44 5.03 8.50
N ASP A 566 -0.65 4.75 9.23
CA ASP A 566 -0.69 3.80 10.35
C ASP A 566 -1.60 2.58 10.12
N GLY A 567 -2.33 2.57 8.99
CA GLY A 567 -3.20 1.47 8.57
C GLY A 567 -4.40 1.17 9.47
N ILE A 568 -4.79 2.13 10.32
CA ILE A 568 -5.95 2.04 11.22
C ILE A 568 -6.94 3.18 10.95
N LEU A 569 -8.16 3.10 11.49
CA LEU A 569 -9.12 4.21 11.51
C LEU A 569 -9.42 4.62 12.96
N GLY A 570 -8.99 5.82 13.35
CA GLY A 570 -9.41 6.46 14.59
C GLY A 570 -10.88 6.88 14.60
N PHE A 571 -11.42 7.18 15.78
CA PHE A 571 -12.80 7.66 15.89
C PHE A 571 -13.01 8.98 15.15
N GLY A 572 -13.89 8.98 14.14
CA GLY A 572 -14.18 10.14 13.29
C GLY A 572 -13.19 10.38 12.16
N GLU A 573 -12.11 9.61 12.09
CA GLU A 573 -11.20 9.60 10.96
C GLU A 573 -11.87 8.97 9.75
N SER A 574 -11.51 9.45 8.56
CA SER A 574 -12.10 8.99 7.30
C SER A 574 -11.02 8.54 6.34
N GLN A 575 -11.27 7.44 5.63
CA GLN A 575 -10.40 6.93 4.58
C GLN A 575 -11.24 6.51 3.36
N THR A 576 -10.60 6.46 2.20
CA THR A 576 -11.21 5.97 0.96
C THR A 576 -10.59 4.63 0.60
N LEU A 577 -11.39 3.56 0.65
CA LEU A 577 -10.99 2.26 0.12
C LEU A 577 -11.26 2.20 -1.37
N ARG A 578 -10.32 1.62 -2.13
CA ARG A 578 -10.42 1.46 -3.59
C ARG A 578 -10.36 0.00 -3.97
N LEU A 579 -11.19 -0.38 -4.93
CA LEU A 579 -11.15 -1.68 -5.58
C LEU A 579 -11.15 -1.52 -7.09
N SER A 580 -10.36 -2.38 -7.73
CA SER A 580 -10.27 -2.46 -9.17
C SER A 580 -10.41 -3.90 -9.65
N ASP A 581 -11.09 -4.05 -10.78
CA ASP A 581 -11.26 -5.29 -11.51
C ASP A 581 -11.08 -5.04 -13.01
N PRO A 582 -9.95 -5.47 -13.59
CA PRO A 582 -9.71 -5.34 -15.01
C PRO A 582 -10.81 -5.99 -15.88
N THR A 583 -11.57 -6.96 -15.39
CA THR A 583 -12.61 -7.59 -16.21
C THR A 583 -13.93 -6.81 -16.23
N SER A 584 -14.07 -5.78 -15.38
CA SER A 584 -15.35 -5.06 -15.15
C SER A 584 -16.52 -5.98 -14.88
N SER A 585 -16.29 -6.94 -13.98
CA SER A 585 -17.26 -7.94 -13.56
C SER A 585 -17.98 -7.56 -12.26
N ILE A 586 -17.54 -6.50 -11.55
CA ILE A 586 -18.12 -6.09 -10.27
C ILE A 586 -19.56 -5.61 -10.49
N VAL A 587 -20.52 -6.29 -9.87
CA VAL A 587 -21.94 -5.90 -9.89
C VAL A 587 -22.46 -5.53 -8.52
N GLU A 588 -21.74 -5.89 -7.47
CA GLU A 588 -22.16 -5.69 -6.09
C GLU A 588 -20.93 -5.51 -5.19
N ILE A 589 -21.07 -4.69 -4.15
CA ILE A 589 -20.08 -4.57 -3.08
C ILE A 589 -20.72 -4.78 -1.72
N ARG A 590 -19.92 -5.19 -0.75
CA ARG A 590 -20.27 -5.18 0.68
C ARG A 590 -19.27 -4.32 1.44
N VAL A 591 -19.80 -3.46 2.32
CA VAL A 591 -19.03 -2.63 3.25
C VAL A 591 -19.33 -3.08 4.68
N VAL A 592 -18.29 -3.39 5.44
CA VAL A 592 -18.39 -3.91 6.81
C VAL A 592 -17.20 -3.47 7.67
N GLY A 593 -17.40 -3.42 8.99
CA GLY A 593 -16.29 -3.31 9.94
C GLY A 593 -15.52 -4.62 10.01
N HIS A 594 -14.19 -4.54 10.18
CA HIS A 594 -13.28 -5.68 10.20
C HIS A 594 -12.61 -5.82 11.57
N ALA A 595 -12.15 -7.03 11.91
CA ALA A 595 -11.53 -7.35 13.21
C ALA A 595 -12.34 -6.82 14.41
N ASN A 596 -13.63 -7.21 14.46
CA ASN A 596 -14.59 -6.85 15.51
C ASN A 596 -14.84 -5.35 15.73
N SER A 597 -14.39 -4.50 14.82
CA SER A 597 -14.53 -3.05 14.93
C SER A 597 -15.77 -2.50 14.22
N LYS A 598 -16.08 -1.22 14.47
CA LYS A 598 -17.25 -0.53 13.91
C LYS A 598 -16.83 0.60 12.99
N VAL A 599 -17.42 0.64 11.80
CA VAL A 599 -17.18 1.70 10.80
C VAL A 599 -18.49 2.29 10.29
N GLY A 600 -18.45 3.52 9.82
CA GLY A 600 -19.52 4.22 9.13
C GLY A 600 -19.22 4.35 7.65
N LEU A 601 -20.26 4.65 6.87
CA LEU A 601 -20.17 4.83 5.42
C LEU A 601 -20.72 6.19 5.02
N SER A 602 -19.93 6.97 4.30
CA SER A 602 -20.26 8.34 3.89
C SER A 602 -20.37 8.53 2.37
N GLY A 603 -19.76 7.65 1.58
CA GLY A 603 -19.78 7.76 0.12
C GLY A 603 -19.46 6.45 -0.61
N ILE A 604 -20.09 6.25 -1.78
CA ILE A 604 -19.74 5.21 -2.76
C ILE A 604 -19.60 5.90 -4.12
N ARG A 605 -18.53 5.60 -4.85
CA ARG A 605 -18.31 5.99 -6.25
C ARG A 605 -18.01 4.75 -7.07
N THR A 606 -18.55 4.68 -8.28
CA THR A 606 -18.33 3.57 -9.20
C THR A 606 -18.01 4.08 -10.60
N GLY A 607 -17.36 3.21 -11.36
CA GLY A 607 -16.95 3.51 -12.73
C GLY A 607 -15.64 4.27 -12.76
N ILE A 608 -15.13 4.47 -13.97
CA ILE A 608 -13.87 5.17 -14.20
C ILE A 608 -14.20 6.65 -14.36
N SER A 609 -13.42 7.55 -13.73
CA SER A 609 -13.53 8.99 -13.96
C SER A 609 -13.54 9.27 -15.47
N GLY A 610 -14.21 10.31 -15.96
CA GLY A 610 -14.18 10.63 -17.39
C GLY A 610 -12.99 11.52 -17.78
N THR A 611 -12.27 12.07 -16.79
CA THR A 611 -11.34 13.18 -16.98
C THR A 611 -10.11 13.10 -16.08
N TRP A 612 -8.95 13.43 -16.65
CA TRP A 612 -7.63 13.45 -15.99
C TRP A 612 -6.76 14.50 -16.64
N ASN A 613 -5.57 14.72 -16.08
CA ASN A 613 -4.52 15.48 -16.73
C ASN A 613 -3.30 14.57 -16.96
N THR A 614 -2.48 14.89 -17.96
CA THR A 614 -1.12 14.35 -18.02
C THR A 614 -0.31 14.86 -16.83
N ASP A 615 0.58 14.02 -16.31
CA ASP A 615 1.48 14.38 -15.22
C ASP A 615 2.57 15.38 -15.65
N ALA A 616 3.44 15.78 -14.72
CA ALA A 616 4.50 16.75 -14.99
C ALA A 616 5.50 16.29 -16.08
N PHE A 617 5.59 15.00 -16.36
CA PHE A 617 6.42 14.40 -17.40
C PHE A 617 5.64 14.14 -18.70
N GLY A 618 4.38 14.58 -18.76
CA GLY A 618 3.50 14.44 -19.92
C GLY A 618 2.96 13.03 -20.13
N SER A 619 3.16 12.11 -19.19
CA SER A 619 2.58 10.76 -19.22
C SER A 619 1.20 10.72 -18.55
N PHE A 620 0.48 9.63 -18.77
CA PHE A 620 -0.73 9.30 -18.04
C PHE A 620 -0.91 7.78 -18.02
N SER A 621 -1.58 7.26 -16.98
CA SER A 621 -1.92 5.85 -16.90
C SER A 621 -3.27 5.65 -16.22
N ILE A 622 -4.00 4.64 -16.68
CA ILE A 622 -5.20 4.10 -16.05
C ILE A 622 -5.07 2.57 -16.11
N ASP A 623 -5.01 1.96 -14.94
CA ASP A 623 -4.70 0.54 -14.81
C ASP A 623 -5.87 -0.34 -15.30
N ASP A 624 -7.12 0.11 -15.11
CA ASP A 624 -8.29 -0.78 -15.17
C ASP A 624 -9.34 -0.42 -16.20
N LEU A 625 -8.94 0.13 -17.35
CA LEU A 625 -9.87 0.35 -18.47
C LEU A 625 -10.21 -0.97 -19.18
N PRO A 626 -11.48 -1.43 -19.24
CA PRO A 626 -11.85 -2.73 -19.81
C PRO A 626 -11.51 -2.86 -21.29
N ALA A 627 -11.49 -4.11 -21.78
CA ALA A 627 -11.40 -4.34 -23.22
C ALA A 627 -12.63 -3.75 -23.93
N GLY A 628 -12.39 -2.90 -24.92
CA GLY A 628 -13.45 -2.13 -25.56
C GLY A 628 -12.89 -1.08 -26.50
N GLN A 629 -13.78 -0.40 -27.22
CA GLN A 629 -13.40 0.71 -28.08
C GLN A 629 -13.72 2.02 -27.38
N TYR A 630 -12.72 2.87 -27.26
CA TYR A 630 -12.82 4.16 -26.58
C TYR A 630 -12.32 5.28 -27.47
N ARG A 631 -12.64 6.50 -27.07
CA ARG A 631 -12.02 7.70 -27.62
C ARG A 631 -11.50 8.59 -26.51
N VAL A 632 -10.35 9.19 -26.73
CA VAL A 632 -9.78 10.23 -25.87
C VAL A 632 -9.71 11.56 -26.63
N THR A 633 -10.10 12.63 -25.95
CA THR A 633 -9.92 14.01 -26.41
C THR A 633 -8.97 14.70 -25.44
N ALA A 634 -8.00 15.43 -25.98
CA ALA A 634 -7.03 16.20 -25.21
C ALA A 634 -7.21 17.70 -25.47
N VAL A 635 -7.07 18.50 -24.42
CA VAL A 635 -7.17 19.96 -24.47
C VAL A 635 -6.01 20.55 -23.66
N ALA A 636 -5.18 21.36 -24.30
CA ALA A 636 -4.18 22.17 -23.62
C ALA A 636 -4.79 23.48 -23.13
N ASP A 637 -4.29 24.00 -22.01
CA ASP A 637 -4.52 25.40 -21.61
C ASP A 637 -3.92 26.39 -22.62
N GLN A 638 -2.79 26.01 -23.23
CA GLN A 638 -2.19 26.75 -24.32
C GLN A 638 -3.00 26.58 -25.61
N VAL A 639 -3.77 27.61 -25.96
CA VAL A 639 -4.70 27.61 -27.11
C VAL A 639 -4.06 27.52 -28.49
N THR A 640 -2.73 27.49 -28.55
CA THR A 640 -1.96 27.27 -29.80
C THR A 640 -1.56 25.81 -29.97
N TYR A 641 -1.90 24.93 -29.02
CA TYR A 641 -1.65 23.49 -29.09
C TYR A 641 -2.97 22.76 -29.38
N GLY A 642 -3.08 22.22 -30.59
CA GLY A 642 -4.24 21.47 -31.06
C GLY A 642 -3.99 19.97 -31.06
N PHE A 643 -4.93 19.20 -30.52
CA PHE A 643 -4.93 17.74 -30.54
C PHE A 643 -6.06 17.21 -31.42
N GLU A 644 -5.80 16.08 -32.08
CA GLU A 644 -6.85 15.28 -32.70
C GLU A 644 -7.50 14.34 -31.67
N THR A 645 -8.73 13.92 -31.93
CA THR A 645 -9.38 12.86 -31.13
C THR A 645 -8.83 11.50 -31.53
N ILE A 646 -8.36 10.73 -30.56
CA ILE A 646 -7.79 9.40 -30.80
C ILE A 646 -8.83 8.33 -30.41
N GLN A 647 -9.02 7.34 -31.29
CA GLN A 647 -9.73 6.11 -30.96
C GLN A 647 -8.72 5.00 -30.70
N PHE A 648 -8.95 4.20 -29.67
CA PHE A 648 -8.03 3.14 -29.28
C PHE A 648 -8.76 1.95 -28.65
N ASP A 649 -8.05 0.81 -28.63
CA ASP A 649 -8.45 -0.41 -27.93
C ASP A 649 -7.45 -0.69 -26.81
N PRO A 650 -7.87 -0.70 -25.54
CA PRO A 650 -7.00 -1.06 -24.41
C PRO A 650 -6.39 -2.45 -24.56
N ALA A 651 -7.06 -3.37 -25.26
CA ALA A 651 -6.55 -4.72 -25.50
C ALA A 651 -5.39 -4.78 -26.52
N SER A 652 -5.06 -3.67 -27.20
CA SER A 652 -3.91 -3.61 -28.10
C SER A 652 -2.57 -3.54 -27.37
N GLY A 653 -2.56 -3.01 -26.14
CA GLY A 653 -1.34 -2.74 -25.37
C GLY A 653 -0.46 -1.64 -25.96
N GLU A 654 -0.89 -0.95 -27.01
CA GLU A 654 -0.13 0.16 -27.61
C GLU A 654 -0.41 1.46 -26.84
N PRO A 655 0.63 2.25 -26.53
CA PRO A 655 0.46 3.50 -25.81
C PRO A 655 -0.30 4.52 -26.66
N VAL A 656 -1.13 5.33 -26.00
CA VAL A 656 -1.86 6.40 -26.66
C VAL A 656 -0.97 7.64 -26.78
N VAL A 657 -0.63 7.98 -28.02
CA VAL A 657 0.30 9.06 -28.35
C VAL A 657 -0.46 10.33 -28.74
N LEU A 658 -0.45 11.34 -27.88
CA LEU A 658 -1.11 12.63 -28.09
C LEU A 658 -0.12 13.65 -28.67
N ALA A 659 -0.08 13.74 -30.01
CA ALA A 659 0.74 14.70 -30.74
C ALA A 659 0.04 16.07 -30.81
N ALA A 660 0.58 17.06 -30.11
CA ALA A 660 0.10 18.44 -30.18
C ALA A 660 0.67 19.14 -31.41
N THR A 661 -0.21 19.59 -32.31
CA THR A 661 0.18 20.42 -33.46
C THR A 661 0.07 21.90 -33.10
N ILE A 662 0.94 22.73 -33.70
CA ILE A 662 0.83 24.19 -33.53
C ILE A 662 -0.30 24.70 -34.43
N ILE A 663 -1.33 25.27 -33.81
CA ILE A 663 -2.46 25.89 -34.49
C ILE A 663 -2.59 27.38 -34.13
N ASP A 664 -3.36 28.10 -34.91
CA ASP A 664 -3.62 29.52 -34.66
C ASP A 664 -4.50 29.70 -33.40
N SER A 665 -4.10 30.66 -32.57
CA SER A 665 -4.87 31.12 -31.43
C SER A 665 -6.26 31.62 -31.86
N PRO A 666 -7.33 31.44 -31.06
CA PRO A 666 -8.69 31.90 -31.37
C PRO A 666 -8.78 33.39 -31.71
N ARG A 667 -7.84 34.20 -31.21
CA ARG A 667 -7.75 35.64 -31.41
C ARG A 667 -6.54 36.06 -32.25
N PHE A 668 -6.00 35.18 -33.09
CA PHE A 668 -5.02 35.52 -34.13
C PHE A 668 -5.69 35.80 -35.49
N ASN A 669 -5.08 36.67 -36.29
CA ASN A 669 -5.50 36.94 -37.67
C ASN A 669 -4.56 36.20 -38.64
N THR A 670 -5.01 35.05 -39.14
CA THR A 670 -4.27 34.21 -40.09
C THR A 670 -3.96 34.91 -41.42
N ASP A 671 -4.82 35.83 -41.87
CA ASP A 671 -4.65 36.51 -43.16
C ASP A 671 -3.63 37.66 -43.08
N ASP A 672 -3.70 38.48 -42.02
CA ASP A 672 -2.72 39.54 -41.72
C ASP A 672 -2.63 39.75 -40.20
N PRO A 673 -1.55 39.27 -39.53
CA PRO A 673 -1.39 39.36 -38.08
C PRO A 673 -1.51 40.78 -37.51
N PHE A 674 -1.17 41.80 -38.32
CA PHE A 674 -1.16 43.19 -37.85
C PHE A 674 -2.52 43.89 -38.04
N ASP A 675 -3.44 43.33 -38.83
CA ASP A 675 -4.82 43.82 -38.98
C ASP A 675 -5.71 43.20 -37.87
N VAL A 676 -5.48 43.65 -36.64
CA VAL A 676 -6.23 43.23 -35.44
C VAL A 676 -7.74 43.46 -35.60
N SER A 677 -8.12 44.51 -36.35
CA SER A 677 -9.51 44.91 -36.56
C SER A 677 -10.23 44.11 -37.65
N GLN A 678 -9.49 43.38 -38.51
CA GLN A 678 -9.97 42.65 -39.68
C GLN A 678 -10.69 43.56 -40.70
N ASP A 679 -10.29 44.82 -40.81
CA ASP A 679 -10.91 45.78 -41.74
C ASP A 679 -10.20 45.85 -43.12
N GLY A 680 -9.13 45.07 -43.28
CA GLY A 680 -8.29 44.99 -44.47
C GLY A 680 -7.19 46.05 -44.53
N ALA A 681 -6.99 46.84 -43.47
CA ALA A 681 -5.95 47.87 -43.41
C ALA A 681 -5.30 47.99 -42.02
N VAL A 682 -3.99 47.72 -41.97
CA VAL A 682 -3.21 47.96 -40.75
C VAL A 682 -3.03 49.45 -40.48
N THR A 683 -3.61 49.93 -39.38
CA THR A 683 -3.60 51.32 -38.90
C THR A 683 -3.34 51.41 -37.39
N ALA A 684 -3.24 52.64 -36.86
CA ALA A 684 -3.14 52.85 -35.42
C ALA A 684 -4.36 52.32 -34.63
N LEU A 685 -5.50 52.04 -35.31
CA LEU A 685 -6.66 51.42 -34.67
C LEU A 685 -6.34 50.00 -34.19
N ASP A 686 -5.57 49.23 -34.94
CA ASP A 686 -5.21 47.85 -34.61
C ASP A 686 -4.40 47.78 -33.32
N ALA A 687 -3.38 48.63 -33.19
CA ALA A 687 -2.60 48.78 -31.96
C ALA A 687 -3.48 49.26 -30.79
N LEU A 688 -4.41 50.19 -31.05
CA LEU A 688 -5.32 50.70 -30.03
C LEU A 688 -6.30 49.63 -29.53
N GLN A 689 -6.72 48.69 -30.38
CA GLN A 689 -7.61 47.59 -29.98
C GLN A 689 -6.92 46.64 -29.00
N VAL A 690 -5.65 46.28 -29.25
CA VAL A 690 -4.85 45.50 -28.30
C VAL A 690 -4.65 46.25 -26.98
N ILE A 691 -4.27 47.54 -27.05
CA ILE A 691 -4.07 48.38 -25.85
C ILE A 691 -5.35 48.51 -25.04
N ASN A 692 -6.50 48.66 -25.70
CA ASN A 692 -7.78 48.74 -25.01
C ASN A 692 -8.13 47.42 -24.32
N ASP A 693 -7.93 46.28 -24.97
CA ASP A 693 -8.15 44.98 -24.33
C ASP A 693 -7.24 44.78 -23.11
N LEU A 694 -5.95 45.09 -23.23
CA LEU A 694 -5.00 45.03 -22.10
C LEU A 694 -5.38 45.97 -20.95
N ASN A 695 -5.89 47.17 -21.24
CA ASN A 695 -6.33 48.09 -20.19
C ASN A 695 -7.61 47.64 -19.50
N LEU A 696 -8.48 46.89 -20.19
CA LEU A 696 -9.72 46.37 -19.60
C LEU A 696 -9.49 45.07 -18.81
N ASN A 697 -8.72 44.15 -19.37
CA ASN A 697 -8.63 42.76 -18.92
C ASN A 697 -7.26 42.39 -18.34
N GLY A 698 -6.25 43.26 -18.50
CA GLY A 698 -4.86 42.94 -18.19
C GLY A 698 -4.22 42.00 -19.22
N ALA A 699 -2.93 41.71 -19.02
CA ALA A 699 -2.26 40.64 -19.74
C ALA A 699 -2.76 39.29 -19.23
N ARG A 700 -3.08 38.37 -20.14
CA ARG A 700 -3.64 37.05 -19.81
C ARG A 700 -3.42 36.06 -20.94
N SER A 701 -3.40 34.77 -20.59
CA SER A 701 -3.59 33.69 -21.57
C SER A 701 -5.04 33.69 -22.06
N LEU A 702 -5.22 33.44 -23.35
CA LEU A 702 -6.53 33.26 -23.95
C LEU A 702 -7.09 31.89 -23.62
N SER A 703 -8.42 31.80 -23.53
CA SER A 703 -9.12 30.51 -23.48
C SER A 703 -9.70 30.11 -24.83
N TRP A 704 -9.92 28.81 -25.05
CA TRP A 704 -10.60 28.28 -26.24
C TRP A 704 -11.99 28.89 -26.49
N SER A 705 -12.64 29.43 -25.45
CA SER A 705 -13.95 30.08 -25.55
C SER A 705 -13.91 31.49 -26.15
N GLU A 706 -12.75 32.16 -26.14
CA GLU A 706 -12.56 33.52 -26.64
C GLU A 706 -12.43 33.57 -28.16
N THR A 707 -13.43 33.09 -28.88
CA THR A 707 -13.43 33.05 -30.36
C THR A 707 -13.90 34.35 -31.02
N ASN A 708 -14.57 35.22 -30.27
CA ASN A 708 -15.22 36.43 -30.78
C ASN A 708 -14.40 37.69 -30.49
N GLY A 709 -14.45 38.67 -31.40
CA GLY A 709 -13.85 39.99 -31.23
C GLY A 709 -12.61 40.23 -32.10
N SER A 710 -11.93 41.35 -31.86
CA SER A 710 -10.69 41.74 -32.55
C SER A 710 -9.58 40.71 -32.36
N LYS A 711 -8.74 40.49 -33.37
CA LYS A 711 -7.64 39.52 -33.32
C LYS A 711 -6.42 40.08 -32.60
N ILE A 712 -6.55 40.18 -31.28
CA ILE A 712 -5.64 40.92 -30.40
C ILE A 712 -4.34 40.19 -30.06
N ASP A 713 -4.27 38.88 -30.34
CA ASP A 713 -3.04 38.09 -30.23
C ASP A 713 -2.35 38.17 -31.59
N VAL A 714 -1.37 39.07 -31.70
CA VAL A 714 -0.62 39.38 -32.91
C VAL A 714 0.60 38.48 -33.01
N THR A 715 1.14 38.03 -31.87
CA THR A 715 2.27 37.10 -31.81
C THR A 715 1.91 35.65 -32.06
N ASN A 716 0.62 35.29 -32.02
CA ASN A 716 0.11 33.92 -32.11
C ASN A 716 0.72 33.00 -31.05
N ASP A 717 0.96 33.51 -29.86
CA ASP A 717 1.48 32.74 -28.73
C ASP A 717 0.37 32.38 -27.72
N GLY A 718 -0.88 32.75 -28.01
CA GLY A 718 -2.03 32.48 -27.14
C GLY A 718 -2.10 33.41 -25.94
N VAL A 719 -1.22 34.40 -25.82
CA VAL A 719 -1.13 35.32 -24.68
C VAL A 719 -1.31 36.75 -25.17
N VAL A 720 -2.31 37.44 -24.65
CA VAL A 720 -2.47 38.87 -24.94
C VAL A 720 -1.55 39.65 -24.00
N SER A 721 -0.54 40.30 -24.57
CA SER A 721 0.48 41.04 -23.83
C SER A 721 0.81 42.38 -24.49
N ALA A 722 1.63 43.19 -23.82
CA ALA A 722 2.13 44.43 -24.41
C ALA A 722 2.97 44.19 -25.69
N LEU A 723 3.49 42.97 -25.88
CA LEU A 723 4.25 42.59 -27.07
C LEU A 723 3.38 42.64 -28.32
N ASP A 724 2.13 42.21 -28.26
CA ASP A 724 1.18 42.24 -29.37
C ASP A 724 0.98 43.66 -29.91
N ALA A 725 0.70 44.61 -29.00
CA ALA A 725 0.54 46.01 -29.35
C ALA A 725 1.84 46.58 -29.93
N LEU A 726 2.99 46.22 -29.34
CA LEU A 726 4.30 46.67 -29.80
C LEU A 726 4.63 46.15 -31.22
N ARG A 727 4.23 44.92 -31.56
CA ARG A 727 4.41 44.35 -32.90
C ARG A 727 3.67 45.16 -33.96
N VAL A 728 2.42 45.54 -33.70
CA VAL A 728 1.64 46.40 -34.61
C VAL A 728 2.26 47.80 -34.73
N ILE A 729 2.68 48.41 -33.61
CA ILE A 729 3.30 49.74 -33.61
C ILE A 729 4.61 49.75 -34.40
N ASN A 730 5.46 48.74 -34.21
CA ASN A 730 6.72 48.62 -34.94
C ASN A 730 6.49 48.45 -36.44
N TYR A 731 5.54 47.60 -36.84
CA TYR A 731 5.17 47.42 -38.24
C TYR A 731 4.70 48.74 -38.89
N LEU A 732 3.88 49.54 -38.19
CA LEU A 732 3.45 50.85 -38.68
C LEU A 732 4.63 51.83 -38.85
N ASN A 733 5.54 51.88 -37.88
CA ASN A 733 6.71 52.76 -37.91
C ASN A 733 7.69 52.39 -39.05
N GLU A 734 7.87 51.09 -39.32
CA GLU A 734 8.70 50.61 -40.43
C GLU A 734 8.09 50.99 -41.78
N ARG A 735 6.76 50.82 -41.94
CA ARG A 735 6.05 51.21 -43.16
C ARG A 735 6.10 52.71 -43.44
N ASP A 736 6.03 53.53 -42.39
CA ASP A 736 6.14 54.99 -42.50
C ASP A 736 7.58 55.43 -42.83
N ALA A 737 8.59 54.71 -42.35
CA ALA A 737 9.99 54.93 -42.72
C ALA A 737 10.29 54.57 -44.19
N GLU A 738 9.67 53.52 -44.73
CA GLU A 738 9.77 53.14 -46.15
C GLU A 738 8.97 54.06 -47.09
N SER A 739 7.94 54.73 -46.57
CA SER A 739 7.11 55.69 -47.33
C SER A 739 7.72 57.09 -47.43
N ALA A 740 8.91 57.31 -46.85
CA ALA A 740 9.67 58.54 -47.04
C ALA A 740 10.36 58.56 -48.43
N PRO A 741 10.20 59.61 -49.26
CA PRO A 741 10.75 59.63 -50.60
C PRO A 741 12.29 59.64 -50.58
N SER A 742 12.87 58.69 -51.32
CA SER A 742 14.29 58.67 -51.72
C SER A 742 14.69 60.01 -52.33
N GLY A 743 15.55 60.75 -51.62
CA GLY A 743 16.32 61.88 -52.15
C GLY A 743 17.73 61.42 -52.51
N GLU A 744 18.07 61.48 -53.79
CA GLU A 744 19.34 61.08 -54.42
C GLU A 744 20.60 61.86 -53.94
N PRO A 745 21.82 61.39 -54.27
CA PRO A 745 23.04 61.57 -53.48
C PRO A 745 23.83 62.85 -53.80
N THR A 746 24.72 63.26 -52.90
CA THR A 746 25.90 64.08 -53.24
C THR A 746 27.12 63.67 -52.43
N ALA A 747 28.21 63.41 -53.14
CA ALA A 747 29.52 63.02 -52.62
C ALA A 747 30.47 64.23 -52.48
N ALA A 748 31.58 63.95 -51.78
CA ALA A 748 32.86 64.68 -51.69
C ALA A 748 32.92 65.88 -50.74
N ALA A 749 34.02 66.19 -50.06
CA ALA A 749 35.26 65.50 -49.70
C ALA A 749 36.03 66.42 -48.71
N SER A 750 36.85 65.82 -47.85
CA SER A 750 38.16 66.30 -47.34
C SER A 750 38.30 67.65 -46.62
N GLU A 751 38.75 67.63 -45.35
CA GLU A 751 40.14 67.91 -44.88
C GLU A 751 40.18 67.76 -43.33
N SER A 752 40.98 66.83 -42.75
CA SER A 752 42.39 66.97 -42.29
C SER A 752 42.52 67.89 -41.03
N ALA A 753 43.12 67.53 -39.89
CA ALA A 753 44.33 66.76 -39.53
C ALA A 753 44.17 66.13 -38.11
N LEU A 754 44.74 64.98 -37.70
CA LEU A 754 46.10 64.40 -37.65
C LEU A 754 47.00 64.88 -36.48
N ALA A 755 47.61 63.89 -35.80
CA ALA A 755 48.68 63.86 -34.77
C ALA A 755 48.24 63.89 -33.29
N THR A 756 48.71 63.05 -32.35
CA THR A 756 49.81 62.04 -32.21
C THR A 756 49.56 61.30 -30.89
N ASN A 757 49.51 59.96 -30.84
CA ASN A 757 50.58 58.99 -30.51
C ASN A 757 51.20 59.06 -29.11
N GLU A 758 50.98 57.97 -28.33
CA GLU A 758 51.87 57.18 -27.45
C GLU A 758 51.02 56.54 -26.32
N SER A 759 51.22 55.34 -25.76
CA SER A 759 52.04 54.15 -26.03
C SER A 759 51.85 53.21 -24.82
N SER A 760 51.64 51.90 -25.07
CA SER A 760 51.93 50.68 -24.25
C SER A 760 50.68 49.84 -23.99
N GLY A 761 50.47 48.66 -24.60
CA GLY A 761 51.31 47.46 -24.53
C GLY A 761 50.85 46.64 -23.31
N ALA A 762 50.31 45.42 -23.39
CA ALA A 762 50.57 44.33 -24.32
C ALA A 762 49.37 43.37 -24.49
N GLU A 763 49.42 42.63 -25.61
CA GLU A 763 48.62 41.46 -26.03
C GLU A 763 48.67 40.31 -24.98
N VAL A 764 47.78 39.31 -24.95
CA VAL A 764 47.50 38.27 -25.97
C VAL A 764 46.16 37.59 -25.68
N ASN A 765 45.54 37.08 -26.74
CA ASN A 765 44.23 36.44 -26.81
C ASN A 765 44.36 34.90 -26.89
N VAL A 766 43.26 34.20 -26.54
CA VAL A 766 42.80 32.86 -27.00
C VAL A 766 42.93 31.61 -26.06
N ALA A 767 41.73 31.06 -25.75
CA ALA A 767 41.27 29.66 -25.57
C ALA A 767 41.51 28.86 -24.26
N GLY A 768 40.39 28.47 -23.64
CA GLY A 768 39.96 27.06 -23.51
C GLY A 768 40.24 26.27 -22.23
N ILE A 769 39.17 25.61 -21.74
CA ILE A 769 39.11 24.28 -21.07
C ILE A 769 39.42 24.23 -19.55
N ASP A 770 38.35 23.99 -18.79
CA ASP A 770 38.12 22.90 -17.81
C ASP A 770 38.91 22.79 -16.48
N GLU A 771 38.21 22.22 -15.51
CA GLU A 771 38.65 21.64 -14.23
C GLU A 771 39.08 22.57 -13.07
N VAL A 772 38.36 22.49 -11.93
CA VAL A 772 38.75 21.72 -10.74
C VAL A 772 37.76 22.05 -9.60
N LEU A 773 36.83 21.11 -9.42
CA LEU A 773 36.19 20.82 -8.14
C LEU A 773 37.26 20.21 -7.22
N SER A 774 37.38 20.73 -5.99
CA SER A 774 37.99 19.98 -4.89
C SER A 774 37.46 20.47 -3.53
N GLU A 775 36.60 19.62 -2.95
CA GLU A 775 36.50 19.33 -1.50
C GLU A 775 35.60 20.20 -0.59
N PRO A 776 35.03 19.58 0.48
CA PRO A 776 33.60 19.66 0.78
C PRO A 776 33.28 20.48 2.02
N ILE A 777 32.09 21.10 2.06
CA ILE A 777 31.59 21.79 3.26
C ILE A 777 30.45 20.97 3.87
N LYS A 778 30.72 20.53 5.11
CA LYS A 778 29.82 19.82 6.01
C LYS A 778 28.56 20.66 6.31
N TRP A 779 27.40 20.04 6.17
CA TRP A 779 26.15 20.56 6.72
C TRP A 779 26.05 20.22 8.21
N VAL A 780 25.97 21.27 9.04
CA VAL A 780 25.54 21.18 10.44
C VAL A 780 24.14 21.79 10.48
N SER A 781 23.19 21.01 10.99
CA SER A 781 21.82 21.44 11.27
C SER A 781 21.80 22.43 12.43
N GLN A 782 21.29 23.63 12.21
CA GLN A 782 20.78 24.47 13.29
C GLN A 782 19.69 25.38 12.73
N VAL A 783 18.44 25.02 13.01
CA VAL A 783 17.31 25.95 12.93
C VAL A 783 17.15 26.50 14.33
N ASP A 784 17.50 27.78 14.50
CA ASP A 784 16.77 28.74 15.32
C ASP A 784 17.35 30.15 15.04
N ALA A 785 16.51 31.00 14.46
CA ALA A 785 16.62 32.45 14.45
C ALA A 785 15.18 32.98 14.31
N ASP A 786 14.56 33.37 15.42
CA ASP A 786 14.54 34.74 15.95
C ASP A 786 13.65 35.68 15.14
N ASN A 787 12.67 36.28 15.83
CA ASN A 787 12.36 37.69 15.64
C ASN A 787 11.95 38.34 16.97
N GLU A 788 12.57 39.51 17.15
CA GLU A 788 12.53 40.52 18.22
C GLU A 788 11.07 40.99 18.50
N ASP A 789 10.70 41.64 19.61
CA ASP A 789 11.31 42.86 20.13
C ASP A 789 10.68 43.35 21.47
N GLU A 790 11.43 44.24 22.13
CA GLU A 790 11.04 45.30 23.09
C GLU A 790 10.62 45.03 24.56
N SER A 791 11.60 45.34 25.42
CA SER A 791 11.56 46.43 26.43
C SER A 791 11.21 46.16 27.92
N GLU A 792 12.21 46.50 28.73
CA GLU A 792 12.18 47.12 30.07
C GLU A 792 11.38 46.48 31.24
N GLY A 793 12.15 46.02 32.24
CA GLY A 793 12.04 46.65 33.57
C GLY A 793 11.71 45.76 34.78
N LEU A 794 12.68 45.74 35.71
CA LEU A 794 12.52 45.79 37.19
C LEU A 794 12.27 44.50 38.03
N VAL A 795 13.39 44.03 38.64
CA VAL A 795 13.67 43.94 40.09
C VAL A 795 12.86 42.98 41.01
N PHE A 796 13.60 41.96 41.50
CA PHE A 796 13.69 41.33 42.85
C PHE A 796 12.45 41.21 43.77
N HIS A 797 12.14 39.99 44.27
CA HIS A 797 12.58 39.49 45.60
C HIS A 797 12.09 38.06 45.95
N GLU A 798 12.79 37.47 46.93
CA GLU A 798 12.70 36.13 47.53
C GLU A 798 11.41 35.84 48.34
N GLY A 799 11.18 34.53 48.62
CA GLY A 799 10.35 34.00 49.73
C GLY A 799 9.74 32.63 49.40
N VAL A 800 10.38 31.49 49.67
CA VAL A 800 10.39 30.67 50.92
C VAL A 800 9.04 30.00 51.28
N ASP A 801 9.11 28.66 51.37
CA ASP A 801 8.30 27.65 52.10
C ASP A 801 6.77 27.57 51.91
N SER A 802 6.27 26.38 51.57
CA SER A 802 5.86 25.36 52.56
C SER A 802 5.08 24.19 51.93
N ALA A 803 5.16 23.06 52.63
CA ALA A 803 4.62 21.76 52.29
C ALA A 803 3.10 21.59 52.56
N SER A 804 2.59 20.45 52.09
CA SER A 804 1.57 19.54 52.70
C SER A 804 0.13 19.52 52.15
N SER A 805 -0.30 18.28 51.88
CA SER A 805 -1.65 17.67 51.83
C SER A 805 -2.66 18.30 50.85
N GLN A 806 -3.21 17.55 49.89
CA GLN A 806 -4.07 16.37 50.04
C GLN A 806 -3.98 15.48 48.80
#